data_AF-A0A2V1JW73-F1
#
_entry.id   AF-A0A2V1JW73-F1
#
_cell.length_a   1.000
_cell.length_b   1.000
_cell.length_c   1.000
_cell.angle_alpha   90.00
_cell.angle_beta   90.00
_cell.angle_gamma   90.00
#
_symmetry.space_group_name_H-M   'P 1'
#
loop_
_entity.id
_entity.type
_entity.pdbx_description
1 polymer ?
#
loop_
_entity_poly.entity_id
_entity_poly.type
_entity_poly.pdbx_seq_one_letter_code
_entity_poly.pdbx_strand_id
1 'polypeptide(L)'
;MGDQKLTGRVTIPTDIDVVPETLELMKRWGADAIRDCDGTDYPEGLKDVAAKVYSTYYTTRKDNEWAKANPDEIQQCYIMTKFYTAESDKLSIHLMTGIYPEMLKVNSHDDIRRWWEVIDRTTGEVVSCDNWSYSEETGDVTIDPATPFHDYTVSFLAYIMWDPVHMYNAVVNDWKDVEHQITFDVRQPKTHKFSMERLRKFCKANPHVNVIRYTTFFHQFTLVFDELAREKYVDWYGYSASVSPYILDQFEKEVGYKFRPEYIIDQGYFNNQYRIPSKEFKDFQAFQRREVAKLAKEMVDITHEEGKEAMMFLGDHWIGTEPFMDEFKTIGLDALVGSVGNGSTLRLISDVEGVKYREGRFLPYFFPDTFHEGGDPVKEAKENWVTARRAILRKPIDRIGYGGYLKLACEFPEFIDYIESVCDEFRLLYENAKGTTPYCVKTVAVLNSWGKMRSWGCHMVHHALYQKQNYSYAGVIEALSGAPYDVKFISFDDIRANADILNDIDVIINVGDGDTAHTGGYEWEDPQIVEAIQKFVYNGGGFIGVGEPTGHQHQGRYIQLGNVIGVEKETGFTLNYDKYNWENHPDHFILEDCTKDVDFGEGKKSMFAREDTEILVQRDKEVQMAVHEFGKGRSVYISGLPYSFENARILHRSVMYSCHDEANLRKWYSENFNVDVHAYVANGKYCVVNNTYEPQDTVVYRGDGSSFELHLDANEIKWYEI
;
A
#
# COMPACT_ATOMS: atom_id res chain seq x y z
N MET A 1 5.64 31.62 -26.48
CA MET A 1 4.15 31.58 -26.44
C MET A 1 3.75 32.25 -25.14
N GLY A 2 2.82 33.21 -25.16
CA GLY A 2 2.60 34.12 -24.02
C GLY A 2 2.26 33.40 -22.72
N ASP A 3 2.72 33.97 -21.60
CA ASP A 3 2.52 33.56 -20.20
C ASP A 3 1.03 33.53 -19.79
N GLN A 4 0.22 32.69 -20.41
CA GLN A 4 -1.06 32.29 -19.82
C GLN A 4 -0.75 31.23 -18.76
N LYS A 5 -0.86 31.62 -17.49
CA LYS A 5 -0.82 30.69 -16.36
C LYS A 5 -1.84 29.58 -16.61
N LEU A 6 -1.37 28.34 -16.72
CA LEU A 6 -2.25 27.19 -16.86
C LEU A 6 -3.10 27.07 -15.59
N THR A 7 -4.39 26.72 -15.74
CA THR A 7 -5.31 26.53 -14.61
C THR A 7 -6.01 25.17 -14.70
N GLY A 8 -6.62 24.77 -13.59
CA GLY A 8 -7.32 23.51 -13.40
C GLY A 8 -6.44 22.35 -12.95
N ARG A 9 -7.06 21.17 -12.86
CA ARG A 9 -6.46 19.91 -12.36
C ARG A 9 -6.03 19.96 -10.89
N VAL A 10 -6.58 20.90 -10.14
CA VAL A 10 -6.26 21.10 -8.73
C VAL A 10 -7.55 21.16 -7.94
N THR A 11 -7.66 20.29 -6.94
CA THR A 11 -8.76 20.25 -5.97
C THR A 11 -8.27 20.78 -4.63
N ILE A 12 -8.99 21.73 -4.02
CA ILE A 12 -8.63 22.31 -2.72
C ILE A 12 -9.73 22.07 -1.67
N PRO A 13 -9.39 21.92 -0.38
CA PRO A 13 -10.39 21.83 0.67
C PRO A 13 -11.00 23.21 0.98
N THR A 14 -12.19 23.23 1.56
CA THR A 14 -12.84 24.45 2.07
C THR A 14 -13.75 24.15 3.26
N ASP A 15 -13.95 25.16 4.11
CA ASP A 15 -14.94 25.17 5.17
C ASP A 15 -15.69 26.53 5.22
N ILE A 16 -16.65 26.65 6.14
CA ILE A 16 -17.49 27.85 6.32
C ILE A 16 -16.72 29.06 6.83
N ASP A 17 -15.57 28.87 7.47
CA ASP A 17 -14.79 29.91 8.14
C ASP A 17 -13.71 30.52 7.21
N VAL A 18 -13.42 29.88 6.07
CA VAL A 18 -12.31 30.25 5.16
C VAL A 18 -12.76 30.60 3.74
N VAL A 19 -14.02 30.98 3.53
CA VAL A 19 -14.56 31.30 2.18
C VAL A 19 -13.70 32.34 1.42
N PRO A 20 -13.28 33.48 2.01
CA PRO A 20 -12.40 34.44 1.34
C PRO A 20 -11.05 33.84 0.92
N GLU A 21 -10.41 33.10 1.81
CA GLU A 21 -9.12 32.43 1.61
C GLU A 21 -9.23 31.35 0.52
N THR A 22 -10.32 30.58 0.51
CA THR A 22 -10.62 29.62 -0.56
C THR A 22 -10.67 30.33 -1.92
N LEU A 23 -11.40 31.44 -2.05
CA LEU A 23 -11.49 32.19 -3.31
C LEU A 23 -10.15 32.79 -3.75
N GLU A 24 -9.29 33.16 -2.80
CA GLU A 24 -7.92 33.60 -3.10
C GLU A 24 -7.06 32.44 -3.62
N LEU A 25 -7.04 31.32 -2.91
CA LEU A 25 -6.22 30.16 -3.26
C LEU A 25 -6.68 29.49 -4.55
N MET A 26 -7.98 29.51 -4.86
CA MET A 26 -8.48 29.10 -6.18
C MET A 26 -7.81 29.86 -7.32
N LYS A 27 -7.59 31.17 -7.15
CA LYS A 27 -6.91 32.00 -8.16
C LYS A 27 -5.40 31.77 -8.16
N ARG A 28 -4.79 31.72 -6.97
CA ARG A 28 -3.34 31.54 -6.82
C ARG A 28 -2.88 30.17 -7.33
N TRP A 29 -3.47 29.10 -6.82
CA TRP A 29 -3.12 27.73 -7.21
C TRP A 29 -3.78 27.29 -8.53
N GLY A 30 -4.73 28.08 -9.05
CA GLY A 30 -5.46 27.76 -10.27
C GLY A 30 -6.40 26.56 -10.10
N ALA A 31 -7.06 26.44 -8.94
CA ALA A 31 -7.96 25.33 -8.63
C ALA A 31 -9.27 25.42 -9.42
N ASP A 32 -9.74 24.28 -9.91
CA ASP A 32 -11.00 24.11 -10.66
C ASP A 32 -11.99 23.19 -9.93
N ALA A 33 -11.61 22.65 -8.78
CA ALA A 33 -12.50 21.89 -7.91
C ALA A 33 -12.31 22.25 -6.44
N ILE A 34 -13.40 22.15 -5.69
CA ILE A 34 -13.45 22.42 -4.25
C ILE A 34 -14.15 21.28 -3.53
N ARG A 35 -13.63 20.92 -2.36
CA ARG A 35 -14.11 19.82 -1.53
C ARG A 35 -14.41 20.32 -0.12
N ASP A 36 -15.55 19.92 0.42
CA ASP A 36 -15.89 20.16 1.82
C ASP A 36 -14.90 19.47 2.78
N CYS A 37 -14.53 20.16 3.86
CA CYS A 37 -13.80 19.55 4.96
C CYS A 37 -14.68 18.50 5.67
N ASP A 38 -14.04 17.46 6.19
CA ASP A 38 -14.73 16.41 6.92
C ASP A 38 -15.42 17.00 8.17
N GLY A 39 -16.74 16.88 8.24
CA GLY A 39 -17.54 17.33 9.38
C GLY A 39 -18.12 18.75 9.29
N THR A 40 -17.89 19.47 8.19
CA THR A 40 -18.44 20.82 7.99
C THR A 40 -19.52 20.86 6.91
N ASP A 41 -20.46 21.81 7.01
CA ASP A 41 -21.42 22.07 5.93
C ASP A 41 -20.75 22.82 4.77
N TYR A 42 -21.23 22.59 3.55
CA TYR A 42 -20.72 23.29 2.38
C TYR A 42 -21.11 24.79 2.41
N PRO A 43 -20.17 25.73 2.23
CA PRO A 43 -20.47 27.15 2.36
C PRO A 43 -21.39 27.68 1.25
N GLU A 44 -22.48 28.37 1.60
CA GLU A 44 -23.43 28.93 0.63
C GLU A 44 -22.75 29.84 -0.39
N GLY A 45 -21.79 30.65 0.05
CA GLY A 45 -21.03 31.58 -0.79
C GLY A 45 -20.14 30.93 -1.85
N LEU A 46 -19.96 29.61 -1.81
CA LEU A 46 -19.17 28.84 -2.77
C LEU A 46 -20.02 28.02 -3.75
N LYS A 47 -21.35 28.03 -3.63
CA LYS A 47 -22.24 27.25 -4.50
C LYS A 47 -22.30 27.78 -5.94
N ASP A 48 -22.12 29.09 -6.10
CA ASP A 48 -22.16 29.78 -7.39
C ASP A 48 -20.78 29.99 -8.01
N VAL A 49 -19.72 29.47 -7.37
CA VAL A 49 -18.36 29.58 -7.89
C VAL A 49 -18.21 28.63 -9.09
N ALA A 50 -17.51 29.10 -10.13
CA ALA A 50 -17.25 28.31 -11.33
C ALA A 50 -16.17 27.22 -11.10
N ALA A 51 -16.45 26.27 -10.21
CA ALA A 51 -15.62 25.11 -9.91
C ALA A 51 -16.47 23.85 -9.76
N LYS A 52 -15.87 22.68 -9.98
CA LYS A 52 -16.50 21.41 -9.63
C LYS A 52 -16.61 21.29 -8.11
N VAL A 53 -17.80 21.01 -7.61
CA VAL A 53 -18.07 20.78 -6.20
C VAL A 53 -18.03 19.30 -5.88
N TYR A 54 -17.09 18.92 -5.03
CA TYR A 54 -16.93 17.56 -4.51
C TYR A 54 -17.59 17.52 -3.14
N SER A 55 -18.43 16.51 -2.90
CA SER A 55 -18.97 16.27 -1.56
C SER A 55 -18.60 14.88 -1.08
N THR A 56 -18.09 14.85 0.14
CA THR A 56 -17.71 13.63 0.84
C THR A 56 -18.98 12.83 1.22
N TYR A 57 -19.08 11.58 0.78
CA TYR A 57 -20.20 10.70 1.11
C TYR A 57 -19.74 9.48 1.90
N TYR A 58 -20.31 9.29 3.09
CA TYR A 58 -20.05 8.14 3.95
C TYR A 58 -21.18 7.13 3.84
N THR A 59 -20.85 5.94 3.35
CA THR A 59 -21.77 4.85 3.01
C THR A 59 -22.23 4.04 4.22
N THR A 60 -21.42 3.97 5.28
CA THR A 60 -21.62 3.04 6.42
C THR A 60 -21.81 3.75 7.77
N ARG A 61 -21.80 5.09 7.80
CA ARG A 61 -21.91 5.90 9.03
C ARG A 61 -22.61 7.24 8.82
N LYS A 62 -22.64 8.07 9.87
CA LYS A 62 -23.38 9.35 10.01
C LYS A 62 -24.91 9.25 10.17
N ASP A 63 -25.44 8.07 10.49
CA ASP A 63 -26.87 7.89 10.81
C ASP A 63 -27.04 6.98 12.04
N ASN A 64 -26.65 7.49 13.22
CA ASN A 64 -26.72 6.73 14.47
C ASN A 64 -28.14 6.30 14.85
N GLU A 65 -29.16 7.08 14.48
CA GLU A 65 -30.57 6.70 14.69
C GLU A 65 -30.91 5.39 13.97
N TRP A 66 -30.45 5.22 12.73
CA TRP A 66 -30.63 3.99 11.96
C TRP A 66 -29.87 2.82 12.61
N ALA A 67 -28.60 3.03 12.95
CA ALA A 67 -27.76 1.99 13.55
C ALA A 67 -28.33 1.50 14.89
N LYS A 68 -28.79 2.42 15.75
CA LYS A 68 -29.42 2.09 17.05
C LYS A 68 -30.76 1.36 16.89
N ALA A 69 -31.50 1.65 15.82
CA ALA A 69 -32.78 1.00 15.52
C ALA A 69 -32.61 -0.40 14.88
N ASN A 70 -31.45 -0.70 14.29
CA ASN A 70 -31.15 -1.96 13.60
C ASN A 70 -29.83 -2.59 14.12
N PRO A 71 -29.76 -2.95 15.41
CA PRO A 71 -28.52 -3.44 16.02
C PRO A 71 -28.01 -4.77 15.43
N ASP A 72 -28.90 -5.56 14.81
CA ASP A 72 -28.59 -6.81 14.10
C ASP A 72 -27.83 -6.61 12.78
N GLU A 73 -27.80 -5.39 12.25
CA GLU A 73 -27.13 -5.03 11.00
C GLU A 73 -25.94 -4.07 11.20
N ILE A 74 -25.48 -3.91 12.45
CA ILE A 74 -24.21 -3.24 12.76
C ILE A 74 -23.06 -4.06 12.18
N GLN A 75 -22.06 -3.38 11.63
CA GLN A 75 -20.90 -4.02 11.04
C GLN A 75 -20.10 -4.80 12.08
N GLN A 76 -19.57 -5.95 11.70
CA GLN A 76 -18.86 -6.84 12.60
C GLN A 76 -17.41 -7.05 12.16
N CYS A 77 -16.59 -7.49 13.12
CA CYS A 77 -15.22 -7.92 12.89
C CYS A 77 -14.90 -9.18 13.71
N TYR A 78 -13.90 -9.93 13.25
CA TYR A 78 -13.29 -10.97 14.07
C TYR A 78 -12.15 -10.40 14.92
N ILE A 79 -12.17 -10.70 16.22
CA ILE A 79 -11.11 -10.39 17.19
C ILE A 79 -10.64 -11.69 17.83
N MET A 80 -9.36 -11.73 18.21
CA MET A 80 -8.79 -12.80 19.02
C MET A 80 -8.33 -12.25 20.36
N THR A 81 -8.57 -13.00 21.44
CA THR A 81 -7.97 -12.71 22.73
C THR A 81 -6.44 -12.85 22.66
N LYS A 82 -5.70 -12.30 23.63
CA LYS A 82 -4.32 -12.74 23.85
C LYS A 82 -4.28 -14.23 24.23
N PHE A 83 -3.07 -14.79 24.29
CA PHE A 83 -2.84 -16.15 24.78
C PHE A 83 -3.06 -16.21 26.30
N TYR A 84 -3.78 -17.23 26.76
CA TYR A 84 -3.98 -17.52 28.18
C TYR A 84 -3.56 -18.95 28.47
N THR A 85 -2.60 -19.11 29.39
CA THR A 85 -2.16 -20.42 29.86
C THR A 85 -3.13 -20.95 30.91
N ALA A 86 -3.63 -22.17 30.74
CA ALA A 86 -4.45 -22.82 31.76
C ALA A 86 -3.56 -23.28 32.94
N GLU A 87 -3.80 -22.78 34.15
CA GLU A 87 -3.08 -23.26 35.36
C GLU A 87 -3.69 -24.53 35.97
N SER A 88 -4.88 -24.91 35.50
CA SER A 88 -5.65 -26.05 35.99
C SER A 88 -6.47 -26.68 34.87
N ASP A 89 -7.35 -27.62 35.20
CA ASP A 89 -8.31 -28.21 34.27
C ASP A 89 -9.46 -27.27 33.90
N LYS A 90 -9.43 -26.04 34.37
CA LYS A 90 -10.40 -25.00 34.04
C LYS A 90 -9.70 -23.67 33.76
N LEU A 91 -10.17 -22.96 32.74
CA LEU A 91 -9.65 -21.64 32.36
C LEU A 91 -10.81 -20.71 32.02
N SER A 92 -10.82 -19.50 32.57
CA SER A 92 -11.78 -18.44 32.22
C SER A 92 -11.03 -17.27 31.55
N ILE A 93 -11.51 -16.85 30.39
CA ILE A 93 -10.90 -15.83 29.52
C ILE A 93 -11.89 -14.70 29.31
N HIS A 94 -11.54 -13.49 29.76
CA HIS A 94 -12.31 -12.28 29.48
C HIS A 94 -12.06 -11.80 28.05
N LEU A 95 -13.12 -11.67 27.24
CA LEU A 95 -12.98 -11.48 25.78
C LEU A 95 -12.41 -10.11 25.39
N MET A 96 -12.86 -9.05 26.04
CA MET A 96 -12.56 -7.67 25.64
C MET A 96 -11.29 -7.09 26.27
N THR A 97 -10.47 -7.93 26.95
CA THR A 97 -9.19 -7.48 27.49
C THR A 97 -8.28 -6.99 26.38
N GLY A 98 -7.69 -5.82 26.54
CA GLY A 98 -6.77 -5.25 25.55
C GLY A 98 -7.42 -4.33 24.53
N ILE A 99 -8.74 -4.08 24.58
CA ILE A 99 -9.51 -3.42 23.52
C ILE A 99 -10.19 -2.16 24.07
N TYR A 100 -10.23 -1.09 23.27
CA TYR A 100 -10.91 0.14 23.66
C TYR A 100 -12.41 -0.12 23.94
N PRO A 101 -12.91 0.15 25.17
CA PRO A 101 -14.24 -0.31 25.61
C PRO A 101 -15.42 0.18 24.77
N GLU A 102 -15.31 1.37 24.17
CA GLU A 102 -16.41 1.97 23.38
C GLU A 102 -16.32 1.63 21.89
N MET A 103 -15.20 1.06 21.44
CA MET A 103 -14.98 0.77 20.02
C MET A 103 -15.77 -0.46 19.59
N LEU A 104 -15.74 -1.51 20.40
CA LEU A 104 -16.24 -2.83 20.02
C LEU A 104 -17.17 -3.41 21.10
N LYS A 105 -18.16 -4.20 20.66
CA LYS A 105 -19.05 -4.94 21.56
C LYS A 105 -19.15 -6.40 21.12
N VAL A 106 -19.01 -7.34 22.05
CA VAL A 106 -19.14 -8.78 21.78
C VAL A 106 -20.49 -9.09 21.11
N ASN A 107 -20.45 -9.90 20.05
CA ASN A 107 -21.63 -10.43 19.41
C ASN A 107 -21.96 -11.84 19.92
N SER A 108 -22.82 -11.91 20.95
CA SER A 108 -23.42 -13.14 21.48
C SER A 108 -24.85 -13.39 20.97
N HIS A 109 -25.37 -12.51 20.10
CA HIS A 109 -26.69 -12.67 19.48
C HIS A 109 -26.66 -13.77 18.42
N ASP A 110 -25.64 -13.75 17.56
CA ASP A 110 -25.41 -14.80 16.58
C ASP A 110 -24.83 -16.06 17.25
N ASP A 111 -25.04 -17.24 16.64
CA ASP A 111 -24.67 -18.52 17.24
C ASP A 111 -23.16 -18.63 17.51
N ILE A 112 -22.77 -18.43 18.77
CA ILE A 112 -21.37 -18.44 19.22
C ILE A 112 -20.71 -19.80 18.98
N ARG A 113 -21.45 -20.92 19.00
CA ARG A 113 -20.87 -22.24 18.73
C ARG A 113 -20.57 -22.45 17.25
N ARG A 114 -21.20 -21.65 16.38
CA ARG A 114 -20.97 -21.70 14.94
C ARG A 114 -19.87 -20.74 14.51
N TRP A 115 -19.87 -19.54 15.08
CA TRP A 115 -19.08 -18.42 14.57
C TRP A 115 -17.89 -18.06 15.43
N TRP A 116 -17.72 -18.64 16.62
CA TRP A 116 -16.52 -18.47 17.43
C TRP A 116 -15.69 -19.76 17.42
N GLU A 117 -14.40 -19.62 17.72
CA GLU A 117 -13.49 -20.74 17.89
C GLU A 117 -12.67 -20.55 19.17
N VAL A 118 -12.62 -21.59 20.00
CA VAL A 118 -11.63 -21.71 21.07
C VAL A 118 -10.56 -22.67 20.58
N ILE A 119 -9.30 -22.24 20.58
CA ILE A 119 -8.18 -23.03 20.07
C ILE A 119 -7.19 -23.26 21.20
N ASP A 120 -6.83 -24.52 21.40
CA ASP A 120 -5.63 -24.91 22.15
C ASP A 120 -4.42 -24.63 21.27
N ARG A 121 -3.74 -23.52 21.52
CA ARG A 121 -2.60 -23.07 20.71
C ARG A 121 -1.34 -23.90 20.93
N THR A 122 -1.32 -24.76 21.96
CA THR A 122 -0.21 -25.68 22.22
C THR A 122 -0.25 -26.86 21.28
N THR A 123 -1.46 -27.36 20.98
CA THR A 123 -1.67 -28.50 20.07
C THR A 123 -2.09 -28.08 18.67
N GLY A 124 -2.64 -26.87 18.53
CA GLY A 124 -3.30 -26.39 17.32
C GLY A 124 -4.73 -26.90 17.14
N GLU A 125 -5.27 -27.66 18.11
CA GLU A 125 -6.60 -28.26 18.00
C GLU A 125 -7.71 -27.28 18.42
N VAL A 126 -8.85 -27.36 17.73
CA VAL A 126 -10.07 -26.63 18.09
C VAL A 126 -10.74 -27.34 19.26
N VAL A 127 -11.01 -26.60 20.33
CA VAL A 127 -11.72 -27.11 21.51
C VAL A 127 -13.19 -27.33 21.16
N SER A 128 -13.73 -28.50 21.52
CA SER A 128 -15.15 -28.82 21.32
C SER A 128 -16.06 -27.75 21.95
N CYS A 129 -17.14 -27.39 21.25
CA CYS A 129 -18.17 -26.45 21.75
C CYS A 129 -18.97 -26.97 22.97
N ASP A 130 -18.79 -28.24 23.33
CA ASP A 130 -19.34 -28.81 24.56
C ASP A 130 -18.43 -28.55 25.78
N ASN A 131 -17.16 -28.21 25.53
CA ASN A 131 -16.13 -28.01 26.56
C ASN A 131 -15.87 -26.51 26.82
N TRP A 132 -16.70 -25.62 26.29
CA TRP A 132 -16.64 -24.20 26.66
C TRP A 132 -18.01 -23.54 26.64
N SER A 133 -18.15 -22.45 27.40
CA SER A 133 -19.35 -21.62 27.45
C SER A 133 -19.00 -20.14 27.61
N TYR A 134 -19.88 -19.26 27.16
CA TYR A 134 -19.77 -17.80 27.32
C TYR A 134 -20.82 -17.28 28.30
N SER A 135 -20.45 -16.32 29.14
CA SER A 135 -21.33 -15.61 30.06
C SER A 135 -21.39 -14.13 29.73
N GLU A 136 -22.56 -13.62 29.36
CA GLU A 136 -22.77 -12.18 29.12
C GLU A 136 -22.62 -11.34 30.39
N GLU A 137 -22.90 -11.91 31.57
CA GLU A 137 -22.79 -11.21 32.86
C GLU A 137 -21.34 -10.87 33.20
N THR A 138 -20.43 -11.82 32.96
CA THR A 138 -19.00 -11.65 33.27
C THR A 138 -18.19 -11.19 32.06
N GLY A 139 -18.66 -11.45 30.84
CA GLY A 139 -17.92 -11.24 29.60
C GLY A 139 -16.86 -12.32 29.34
N ASP A 140 -16.99 -13.48 29.98
CA ASP A 140 -15.95 -14.51 30.00
C ASP A 140 -16.35 -15.76 29.23
N VAL A 141 -15.38 -16.34 28.51
CA VAL A 141 -15.43 -17.71 28.02
C VAL A 141 -14.76 -18.63 29.03
N THR A 142 -15.46 -19.65 29.49
CA THR A 142 -14.93 -20.67 30.39
C THR A 142 -14.71 -21.98 29.62
N ILE A 143 -13.50 -22.51 29.68
CA ILE A 143 -13.06 -23.78 29.09
C ILE A 143 -12.97 -24.81 30.21
N ASP A 144 -13.70 -25.92 30.07
CA ASP A 144 -13.88 -26.96 31.09
C ASP A 144 -14.25 -28.29 30.42
N PRO A 145 -13.33 -29.29 30.31
CA PRO A 145 -11.96 -29.26 30.82
C PRO A 145 -10.98 -28.54 29.87
N ALA A 146 -10.05 -27.78 30.44
CA ALA A 146 -8.80 -27.33 29.81
C ALA A 146 -7.65 -28.29 30.16
N THR A 147 -6.57 -28.30 29.36
CA THR A 147 -5.35 -29.04 29.69
C THR A 147 -4.38 -28.12 30.45
N PRO A 148 -3.94 -28.47 31.68
CA PRO A 148 -3.00 -27.65 32.41
C PRO A 148 -1.71 -27.38 31.62
N PHE A 149 -1.26 -26.13 31.67
CA PHE A 149 -0.09 -25.55 31.01
C PHE A 149 -0.16 -25.47 29.48
N HIS A 150 -1.34 -25.68 28.90
CA HIS A 150 -1.58 -25.32 27.50
C HIS A 150 -2.04 -23.86 27.39
N ASP A 151 -1.64 -23.20 26.30
CA ASP A 151 -2.13 -21.89 25.92
C ASP A 151 -3.40 -21.99 25.09
N TYR A 152 -4.38 -21.13 25.41
CA TYR A 152 -5.66 -21.03 24.74
C TYR A 152 -5.91 -19.62 24.23
N THR A 153 -6.66 -19.52 23.13
CA THR A 153 -7.20 -18.26 22.60
C THR A 153 -8.66 -18.45 22.23
N VAL A 154 -9.43 -17.36 22.30
CA VAL A 154 -10.79 -17.30 21.75
C VAL A 154 -10.82 -16.32 20.59
N SER A 155 -11.30 -16.79 19.45
CA SER A 155 -11.63 -15.98 18.27
C SER A 155 -13.14 -15.76 18.24
N PHE A 156 -13.59 -14.51 18.30
CA PHE A 156 -15.01 -14.16 18.47
C PHE A 156 -15.43 -12.99 17.58
N LEU A 157 -16.73 -12.90 17.30
CA LEU A 157 -17.31 -11.77 16.57
C LEU A 157 -17.59 -10.59 17.51
N ALA A 158 -17.29 -9.39 17.05
CA ALA A 158 -17.62 -8.15 17.74
C ALA A 158 -18.23 -7.12 16.77
N TYR A 159 -19.26 -6.42 17.23
CA TYR A 159 -19.85 -5.26 16.57
C TYR A 159 -18.92 -4.05 16.67
N ILE A 160 -18.85 -3.26 15.60
CA ILE A 160 -18.10 -2.00 15.52
C ILE A 160 -19.02 -0.86 15.98
N MET A 161 -18.89 -0.50 17.26
CA MET A 161 -19.73 0.50 17.92
C MET A 161 -19.20 1.93 17.73
N TRP A 162 -17.91 2.07 17.39
CA TRP A 162 -17.32 3.33 16.99
C TRP A 162 -16.49 3.11 15.73
N ASP A 163 -16.88 3.78 14.64
CA ASP A 163 -16.15 3.83 13.39
C ASP A 163 -14.66 4.14 13.62
N PRO A 164 -13.72 3.27 13.19
CA PRO A 164 -12.30 3.43 13.49
C PRO A 164 -11.68 4.73 12.98
N VAL A 165 -12.12 5.22 11.81
CA VAL A 165 -11.61 6.50 11.25
C VAL A 165 -12.17 7.69 12.03
N HIS A 166 -13.46 7.67 12.38
CA HIS A 166 -14.05 8.68 13.26
C HIS A 166 -13.41 8.68 14.64
N MET A 167 -13.10 7.50 15.19
CA MET A 167 -12.39 7.36 16.47
C MET A 167 -10.99 7.97 16.40
N TYR A 168 -10.20 7.62 15.37
CA TYR A 168 -8.89 8.21 15.16
C TYR A 168 -8.97 9.75 15.13
N ASN A 169 -9.87 10.31 14.31
CA ASN A 169 -10.02 11.75 14.19
C ASN A 169 -10.47 12.42 15.50
N ALA A 170 -11.41 11.82 16.22
CA ALA A 170 -11.90 12.37 17.47
C ALA A 170 -10.83 12.36 18.57
N VAL A 171 -10.04 11.28 18.66
CA VAL A 171 -8.96 11.13 19.64
C VAL A 171 -7.79 12.07 19.30
N VAL A 172 -7.34 12.11 18.05
CA VAL A 172 -6.18 12.92 17.63
C VAL A 172 -6.48 14.42 17.71
N ASN A 173 -7.68 14.86 17.37
CA ASN A 173 -8.08 16.28 17.44
C ASN A 173 -8.68 16.68 18.79
N ASP A 174 -8.75 15.76 19.75
CA ASP A 174 -9.38 15.98 21.05
C ASP A 174 -10.81 16.55 20.93
N TRP A 175 -11.59 16.05 19.96
CA TRP A 175 -12.97 16.50 19.73
C TRP A 175 -13.81 16.28 20.99
N LYS A 176 -14.40 17.36 21.50
CA LYS A 176 -15.28 17.32 22.68
C LYS A 176 -16.74 17.16 22.27
N ASP A 177 -17.46 16.37 23.05
CA ASP A 177 -18.92 16.24 22.98
C ASP A 177 -19.47 15.78 21.61
N VAL A 178 -18.67 15.02 20.84
CA VAL A 178 -19.10 14.42 19.56
C VAL A 178 -19.74 13.04 19.78
N GLU A 179 -20.87 12.79 19.14
CA GLU A 179 -21.49 11.47 19.19
C GLU A 179 -20.65 10.45 18.40
N HIS A 180 -20.29 9.33 19.03
CA HIS A 180 -19.52 8.26 18.38
C HIS A 180 -20.34 7.64 17.25
N GLN A 181 -19.80 7.65 16.04
CA GLN A 181 -20.51 7.17 14.86
C GLN A 181 -20.48 5.64 14.82
N ILE A 182 -21.66 5.01 14.89
CA ILE A 182 -21.80 3.55 14.81
C ILE A 182 -21.79 3.13 13.34
N THR A 183 -21.06 2.06 13.02
CA THR A 183 -20.91 1.58 11.64
C THR A 183 -21.93 0.48 11.31
N PHE A 184 -22.62 0.58 10.19
CA PHE A 184 -23.63 -0.38 9.75
C PHE A 184 -23.25 -1.12 8.45
N ASP A 185 -23.61 -2.41 8.34
CA ASP A 185 -23.26 -3.27 7.20
C ASP A 185 -24.28 -3.12 6.07
N VAL A 186 -23.88 -2.41 5.00
CA VAL A 186 -24.73 -2.14 3.83
C VAL A 186 -25.12 -3.39 3.05
N ARG A 187 -24.45 -4.53 3.27
CA ARG A 187 -24.82 -5.81 2.63
C ARG A 187 -26.09 -6.41 3.23
N GLN A 188 -26.43 -6.05 4.47
CA GLN A 188 -27.59 -6.59 5.16
C GLN A 188 -28.90 -6.03 4.59
N PRO A 189 -30.01 -6.81 4.54
CA PRO A 189 -31.18 -6.44 3.74
C PRO A 189 -31.86 -5.11 4.11
N LYS A 190 -32.00 -4.75 5.40
CA LYS A 190 -32.67 -3.49 5.77
C LYS A 190 -31.77 -2.30 5.44
N THR A 191 -30.49 -2.41 5.80
CA THR A 191 -29.46 -1.37 5.64
C THR A 191 -29.10 -1.16 4.19
N HIS A 192 -29.11 -2.22 3.37
CA HIS A 192 -28.99 -2.13 1.90
C HIS A 192 -30.03 -1.17 1.34
N LYS A 193 -31.31 -1.46 1.60
CA LYS A 193 -32.44 -0.63 1.13
C LYS A 193 -32.34 0.81 1.63
N PHE A 194 -32.08 0.98 2.93
CA PHE A 194 -31.92 2.30 3.55
C PHE A 194 -30.80 3.11 2.89
N SER A 195 -29.63 2.52 2.68
CA SER A 195 -28.46 3.18 2.10
C SER A 195 -28.70 3.65 0.67
N MET A 196 -29.36 2.84 -0.17
CA MET A 196 -29.71 3.24 -1.54
C MET A 196 -30.71 4.40 -1.57
N GLU A 197 -31.74 4.37 -0.70
CA GLU A 197 -32.71 5.45 -0.56
C GLU A 197 -32.06 6.74 -0.03
N ARG A 198 -31.16 6.61 0.96
CA ARG A 198 -30.38 7.70 1.55
C ARG A 198 -29.50 8.39 0.51
N LEU A 199 -28.81 7.62 -0.34
CA LEU A 199 -27.98 8.17 -1.42
C LEU A 199 -28.81 8.97 -2.43
N ARG A 200 -29.94 8.42 -2.88
CA ARG A 200 -30.85 9.14 -3.79
C ARG A 200 -31.36 10.45 -3.17
N LYS A 201 -31.77 10.41 -1.89
CA LYS A 201 -32.23 11.59 -1.17
C LYS A 201 -31.12 12.64 -1.05
N PHE A 202 -29.90 12.22 -0.73
CA PHE A 202 -28.74 13.10 -0.65
C PHE A 202 -28.45 13.78 -1.99
N CYS A 203 -28.44 13.02 -3.10
CA CYS A 203 -28.18 13.58 -4.42
C CYS A 203 -29.22 14.64 -4.81
N LYS A 204 -30.51 14.39 -4.53
CA LYS A 204 -31.62 15.33 -4.80
C LYS A 204 -31.57 16.58 -3.93
N ALA A 205 -31.19 16.44 -2.66
CA ALA A 205 -31.06 17.57 -1.74
C ALA A 205 -29.87 18.48 -2.08
N ASN A 206 -28.87 17.95 -2.80
CA ASN A 206 -27.62 18.65 -3.12
C ASN A 206 -27.41 18.79 -4.64
N PRO A 207 -28.25 19.57 -5.36
CA PRO A 207 -28.16 19.72 -6.81
C PRO A 207 -26.87 20.41 -7.28
N HIS A 208 -26.24 21.21 -6.40
CA HIS A 208 -24.99 21.92 -6.68
C HIS A 208 -23.75 21.00 -6.70
N VAL A 209 -23.81 19.82 -6.10
CA VAL A 209 -22.69 18.86 -6.07
C VAL A 209 -22.50 18.20 -7.43
N ASN A 210 -21.28 18.24 -7.96
CA ASN A 210 -20.92 17.61 -9.23
C ASN A 210 -20.35 16.20 -9.05
N VAL A 211 -19.59 15.97 -7.98
CA VAL A 211 -18.89 14.72 -7.73
C VAL A 211 -19.24 14.20 -6.34
N ILE A 212 -19.76 12.98 -6.28
CA ILE A 212 -19.90 12.22 -5.03
C ILE A 212 -18.57 11.53 -4.77
N ARG A 213 -17.85 12.01 -3.75
CA ARG A 213 -16.60 11.42 -3.29
C ARG A 213 -16.90 10.41 -2.19
N TYR A 214 -17.11 9.17 -2.59
CA TYR A 214 -17.21 8.02 -1.69
C TYR A 214 -15.94 7.94 -0.82
N THR A 215 -16.10 8.10 0.49
CA THR A 215 -15.00 8.10 1.48
C THR A 215 -15.30 7.12 2.62
N THR A 216 -15.33 5.81 2.36
CA THR A 216 -15.13 5.15 1.05
C THR A 216 -16.37 4.35 0.69
N PHE A 217 -16.35 3.03 0.85
CA PHE A 217 -17.47 2.13 0.63
C PHE A 217 -17.74 1.36 1.92
N PHE A 218 -17.60 0.05 1.96
CA PHE A 218 -18.33 -0.74 2.96
C PHE A 218 -17.48 -1.22 4.14
N HIS A 219 -16.19 -1.50 3.92
CA HIS A 219 -15.39 -2.22 4.89
C HIS A 219 -14.10 -1.49 5.19
N GLN A 220 -13.95 -1.09 6.45
CA GLN A 220 -12.75 -0.48 7.00
C GLN A 220 -11.59 -1.48 6.92
N PHE A 221 -10.39 -0.98 6.57
CA PHE A 221 -9.17 -1.77 6.76
C PHE A 221 -8.97 -2.09 8.24
N THR A 222 -8.20 -3.13 8.56
CA THR A 222 -8.05 -3.56 9.95
C THR A 222 -7.41 -2.46 10.77
N LEU A 223 -8.15 -1.93 11.74
CA LEU A 223 -7.70 -0.88 12.64
C LEU A 223 -8.41 -1.07 13.99
N VAL A 224 -7.65 -1.44 15.02
CA VAL A 224 -8.15 -1.73 16.37
C VAL A 224 -7.35 -0.94 17.39
N PHE A 225 -8.04 -0.38 18.38
CA PHE A 225 -7.43 0.42 19.45
C PHE A 225 -7.43 -0.32 20.79
N ASP A 226 -6.43 -0.05 21.62
CA ASP A 226 -6.30 -0.59 22.97
C ASP A 226 -7.05 0.25 24.02
N GLU A 227 -7.01 -0.16 25.29
CA GLU A 227 -7.74 0.51 26.38
C GLU A 227 -7.30 1.97 26.61
N LEU A 228 -6.17 2.40 26.04
CA LEU A 228 -5.64 3.76 26.14
C LEU A 228 -5.90 4.57 24.87
N ALA A 229 -6.78 4.09 23.99
CA ALA A 229 -7.05 4.69 22.68
C ALA A 229 -5.79 4.80 21.79
N ARG A 230 -4.83 3.89 21.96
CA ARG A 230 -3.66 3.78 21.08
C ARG A 230 -3.93 2.71 20.04
N GLU A 231 -3.35 2.86 18.85
CA GLU A 231 -3.40 1.81 17.84
C GLU A 231 -2.80 0.52 18.40
N LYS A 232 -3.60 -0.55 18.40
CA LYS A 232 -3.21 -1.89 18.85
C LYS A 232 -2.80 -2.76 17.68
N TYR A 233 -3.59 -2.72 16.61
CA TYR A 233 -3.38 -3.47 15.37
C TYR A 233 -3.82 -2.63 14.18
N VAL A 234 -2.99 -2.57 13.15
CA VAL A 234 -3.31 -1.95 11.87
C VAL A 234 -2.81 -2.81 10.72
N ASP A 235 -3.65 -2.96 9.70
CA ASP A 235 -3.26 -3.43 8.38
C ASP A 235 -4.16 -2.75 7.34
N TRP A 236 -3.56 -1.91 6.51
CA TRP A 236 -4.24 -1.16 5.45
C TRP A 236 -4.93 -2.06 4.42
N TYR A 237 -4.52 -3.33 4.30
CA TYR A 237 -5.14 -4.34 3.42
C TYR A 237 -6.00 -5.38 4.18
N GLY A 238 -6.13 -5.23 5.50
CA GLY A 238 -6.66 -6.30 6.34
C GLY A 238 -8.19 -6.43 6.27
N TYR A 239 -8.67 -7.67 6.24
CA TYR A 239 -10.09 -8.01 5.99
C TYR A 239 -10.92 -8.24 7.27
N SER A 240 -10.38 -7.96 8.46
CA SER A 240 -11.03 -8.33 9.74
C SER A 240 -12.42 -7.74 9.94
N ALA A 241 -12.67 -6.51 9.48
CA ALA A 241 -13.93 -5.79 9.58
C ALA A 241 -14.89 -6.02 8.40
N SER A 242 -14.68 -7.09 7.62
CA SER A 242 -15.49 -7.38 6.43
C SER A 242 -16.42 -8.59 6.61
N VAL A 243 -16.61 -9.07 7.83
CA VAL A 243 -17.35 -10.30 8.14
C VAL A 243 -18.70 -10.03 8.81
N SER A 244 -19.63 -10.96 8.64
CA SER A 244 -20.88 -11.09 9.39
C SER A 244 -21.47 -12.48 9.10
N PRO A 245 -22.22 -13.11 10.02
CA PRO A 245 -22.86 -14.41 9.73
C PRO A 245 -23.66 -14.42 8.42
N TYR A 246 -24.33 -13.30 8.09
CA TYR A 246 -25.08 -13.14 6.83
C TYR A 246 -24.20 -13.30 5.58
N ILE A 247 -23.02 -12.70 5.56
CA ILE A 247 -22.12 -12.78 4.39
C ILE A 247 -21.33 -14.09 4.39
N LEU A 248 -20.97 -14.60 5.57
CA LEU A 248 -20.23 -15.87 5.69
C LEU A 248 -21.11 -17.05 5.25
N ASP A 249 -22.40 -17.06 5.57
CA ASP A 249 -23.34 -18.07 5.04
C ASP A 249 -23.41 -18.08 3.51
N GLN A 250 -23.22 -16.92 2.86
CA GLN A 250 -23.20 -16.82 1.39
C GLN A 250 -21.88 -17.33 0.83
N PHE A 251 -20.76 -16.97 1.47
CA PHE A 251 -19.45 -17.52 1.16
C PHE A 251 -19.48 -19.05 1.19
N GLU A 252 -19.98 -19.65 2.27
CA GLU A 252 -20.03 -21.12 2.42
C GLU A 252 -20.86 -21.81 1.35
N LYS A 253 -21.97 -21.19 0.93
CA LYS A 253 -22.79 -21.68 -0.18
C LYS A 253 -22.05 -21.63 -1.51
N GLU A 254 -21.21 -20.63 -1.72
CA GLU A 254 -20.45 -20.45 -2.96
C GLU A 254 -19.26 -21.40 -3.04
N VAL A 255 -18.46 -21.48 -1.97
CA VAL A 255 -17.22 -22.26 -1.97
C VAL A 255 -17.42 -23.73 -1.56
N GLY A 256 -18.55 -24.06 -0.92
CA GLY A 256 -18.93 -25.43 -0.57
C GLY A 256 -18.29 -26.00 0.69
N TYR A 257 -17.66 -25.16 1.52
CA TYR A 257 -17.11 -25.57 2.82
C TYR A 257 -17.36 -24.50 3.89
N LYS A 258 -17.28 -24.92 5.16
CA LYS A 258 -17.55 -24.05 6.32
C LYS A 258 -16.44 -23.03 6.55
N PHE A 259 -16.82 -21.79 6.80
CA PHE A 259 -15.94 -20.74 7.27
C PHE A 259 -15.50 -21.01 8.71
N ARG A 260 -14.22 -20.73 8.98
CA ARG A 260 -13.62 -20.72 10.30
C ARG A 260 -13.11 -19.32 10.61
N PRO A 261 -13.31 -18.80 11.83
CA PRO A 261 -12.65 -17.58 12.32
C PRO A 261 -11.16 -17.53 11.99
N GLU A 262 -10.47 -18.67 12.07
CA GLU A 262 -9.02 -18.77 11.81
C GLU A 262 -8.63 -18.36 10.38
N TYR A 263 -9.54 -18.39 9.39
CA TYR A 263 -9.27 -17.89 8.04
C TYR A 263 -9.09 -16.38 7.98
N ILE A 264 -9.46 -15.64 9.02
CA ILE A 264 -9.22 -14.21 9.19
C ILE A 264 -8.20 -13.96 10.29
N ILE A 265 -8.36 -14.63 11.44
CA ILE A 265 -7.52 -14.41 12.61
C ILE A 265 -6.06 -14.82 12.38
N ASP A 266 -5.82 -15.91 11.64
CA ASP A 266 -4.48 -16.44 11.33
C ASP A 266 -3.53 -16.35 12.54
N GLN A 267 -3.85 -17.09 13.61
CA GLN A 267 -3.03 -17.18 14.82
C GLN A 267 -2.78 -15.83 15.55
N GLY A 268 -3.61 -14.83 15.29
CA GLY A 268 -3.46 -13.47 15.82
C GLY A 268 -2.66 -12.52 14.93
N TYR A 269 -2.27 -12.97 13.74
CA TYR A 269 -1.62 -12.13 12.73
C TYR A 269 -2.62 -11.41 11.82
N PHE A 270 -3.91 -11.78 11.88
CA PHE A 270 -5.02 -11.18 11.14
C PHE A 270 -4.84 -11.18 9.62
N ASN A 271 -4.15 -12.20 9.08
CA ASN A 271 -3.72 -12.28 7.68
C ASN A 271 -3.06 -10.99 7.18
N ASN A 272 -2.24 -10.34 8.03
CA ASN A 272 -1.52 -9.16 7.58
C ASN A 272 -0.66 -9.46 6.34
N GLN A 273 -0.29 -8.42 5.60
CA GLN A 273 0.39 -8.56 4.31
C GLN A 273 1.66 -9.43 4.31
N TYR A 274 2.33 -9.64 5.46
CA TYR A 274 3.53 -10.47 5.56
C TYR A 274 3.23 -11.97 5.70
N ARG A 275 1.99 -12.34 5.99
CA ARG A 275 1.57 -13.74 6.15
C ARG A 275 1.29 -14.34 4.78
N ILE A 276 1.90 -15.50 4.50
CA ILE A 276 1.66 -16.20 3.24
C ILE A 276 0.18 -16.62 3.23
N PRO A 277 -0.64 -16.09 2.31
CA PRO A 277 -2.08 -16.26 2.35
C PRO A 277 -2.49 -17.71 2.13
N SER A 278 -3.34 -18.24 3.01
CA SER A 278 -3.95 -19.55 2.81
C SER A 278 -4.91 -19.55 1.61
N LYS A 279 -5.21 -20.75 1.10
CA LYS A 279 -6.21 -20.92 0.05
C LYS A 279 -7.56 -20.33 0.49
N GLU A 280 -7.98 -20.61 1.72
CA GLU A 280 -9.28 -20.19 2.23
C GLU A 280 -9.39 -18.67 2.37
N PHE A 281 -8.30 -18.00 2.74
CA PHE A 281 -8.26 -16.54 2.77
C PHE A 281 -8.33 -15.95 1.35
N LYS A 282 -7.60 -16.52 0.38
CA LYS A 282 -7.69 -16.10 -1.04
C LYS A 282 -9.10 -16.29 -1.60
N ASP A 283 -9.75 -17.41 -1.29
CA ASP A 283 -11.13 -17.67 -1.69
C ASP A 283 -12.08 -16.63 -1.08
N PHE A 284 -11.90 -16.29 0.20
CA PHE A 284 -12.68 -15.25 0.86
C PHE A 284 -12.47 -13.87 0.24
N GLN A 285 -11.22 -13.49 -0.06
CA GLN A 285 -10.92 -12.25 -0.76
C GLN A 285 -11.60 -12.21 -2.14
N ALA A 286 -11.51 -13.28 -2.92
CA ALA A 286 -12.13 -13.35 -4.24
C ALA A 286 -13.67 -13.22 -4.18
N PHE A 287 -14.31 -13.88 -3.20
CA PHE A 287 -15.74 -13.74 -2.93
C PHE A 287 -16.10 -12.31 -2.55
N GLN A 288 -15.36 -11.71 -1.61
CA GLN A 288 -15.59 -10.34 -1.16
C GLN A 288 -15.43 -9.32 -2.28
N ARG A 289 -14.46 -9.49 -3.18
CA ARG A 289 -14.30 -8.62 -4.35
C ARG A 289 -15.54 -8.59 -5.22
N ARG A 290 -16.15 -9.75 -5.49
CA ARG A 290 -17.38 -9.83 -6.29
C ARG A 290 -18.56 -9.15 -5.59
N GLU A 291 -18.75 -9.43 -4.30
CA GLU A 291 -19.88 -8.88 -3.54
C GLU A 291 -19.75 -7.36 -3.35
N VAL A 292 -18.56 -6.87 -3.02
CA VAL A 292 -18.30 -5.43 -2.89
C VAL A 292 -18.42 -4.71 -4.23
N ALA A 293 -17.86 -5.26 -5.31
CA ALA A 293 -17.96 -4.63 -6.63
C ALA A 293 -19.43 -4.51 -7.09
N LYS A 294 -20.24 -5.55 -6.87
CA LYS A 294 -21.67 -5.54 -7.17
C LYS A 294 -22.43 -4.47 -6.39
N LEU A 295 -22.16 -4.34 -5.09
CA LEU A 295 -22.83 -3.36 -4.23
C LEU A 295 -22.37 -1.92 -4.54
N ALA A 296 -21.07 -1.72 -4.76
CA ALA A 296 -20.52 -0.43 -5.14
C ALA A 296 -21.08 0.02 -6.50
N LYS A 297 -21.22 -0.91 -7.45
CA LYS A 297 -21.85 -0.65 -8.75
C LYS A 297 -23.25 -0.06 -8.60
N GLU A 298 -24.08 -0.61 -7.72
CA GLU A 298 -25.44 -0.11 -7.49
C GLU A 298 -25.44 1.36 -7.02
N MET A 299 -24.54 1.72 -6.09
CA MET A 299 -24.38 3.10 -5.64
C MET A 299 -23.85 4.03 -6.74
N VAL A 300 -22.92 3.55 -7.56
CA VAL A 300 -22.39 4.30 -8.70
C VAL A 300 -23.48 4.52 -9.76
N ASP A 301 -24.27 3.50 -10.08
CA ASP A 301 -25.40 3.62 -11.01
C ASP A 301 -26.42 4.66 -10.50
N ILE A 302 -26.75 4.66 -9.21
CA ILE A 302 -27.59 5.70 -8.60
C ILE A 302 -26.97 7.10 -8.77
N THR A 303 -25.66 7.23 -8.57
CA THR A 303 -24.95 8.51 -8.69
C THR A 303 -25.05 9.06 -10.11
N HIS A 304 -24.87 8.18 -11.10
CA HIS A 304 -25.00 8.51 -12.52
C HIS A 304 -26.43 8.84 -12.92
N GLU A 305 -27.42 8.11 -12.42
CA GLU A 305 -28.85 8.39 -12.62
C GLU A 305 -29.24 9.79 -12.11
N GLU A 306 -28.63 10.23 -11.01
CA GLU A 306 -28.83 11.57 -10.44
C GLU A 306 -27.90 12.64 -11.07
N GLY A 307 -27.17 12.29 -12.14
CA GLY A 307 -26.39 13.22 -12.97
C GLY A 307 -25.07 13.69 -12.36
N LYS A 308 -24.45 12.89 -11.49
CA LYS A 308 -23.20 13.20 -10.78
C LYS A 308 -22.08 12.23 -11.15
N GLU A 309 -20.83 12.63 -11.00
CA GLU A 309 -19.67 11.74 -11.11
C GLU A 309 -19.48 10.97 -9.79
N ALA A 310 -19.08 9.70 -9.87
CA ALA A 310 -18.74 8.85 -8.73
C ALA A 310 -17.22 8.69 -8.60
N MET A 311 -16.67 9.18 -7.50
CA MET A 311 -15.25 9.09 -7.18
C MET A 311 -15.04 8.26 -5.91
N MET A 312 -14.12 7.31 -5.95
CA MET A 312 -13.73 6.51 -4.79
C MET A 312 -12.45 7.04 -4.16
N PHE A 313 -12.42 7.18 -2.83
CA PHE A 313 -11.17 7.36 -2.09
C PHE A 313 -10.45 6.01 -1.85
N LEU A 314 -9.17 5.91 -2.20
CA LEU A 314 -8.33 4.75 -1.91
C LEU A 314 -7.79 4.86 -0.48
N GLY A 315 -8.61 4.43 0.48
CA GLY A 315 -8.34 4.47 1.91
C GLY A 315 -9.62 4.22 2.71
N ASP A 316 -9.55 4.31 4.04
CA ASP A 316 -10.69 4.13 4.95
C ASP A 316 -11.44 2.80 4.68
N HIS A 317 -12.68 2.89 4.18
CA HIS A 317 -13.60 1.78 3.96
C HIS A 317 -13.47 1.13 2.57
N TRP A 318 -12.24 0.85 2.15
CA TRP A 318 -11.95 0.41 0.77
C TRP A 318 -11.83 -1.11 0.60
N ILE A 319 -11.84 -1.90 1.68
CA ILE A 319 -11.59 -3.34 1.61
C ILE A 319 -12.62 -4.04 0.73
N GLY A 320 -12.13 -4.96 -0.10
CA GLY A 320 -12.93 -5.67 -1.11
C GLY A 320 -13.10 -4.94 -2.44
N THR A 321 -12.76 -3.65 -2.56
CA THR A 321 -12.80 -2.96 -3.88
C THR A 321 -11.67 -3.43 -4.79
N GLU A 322 -10.47 -3.59 -4.24
CA GLU A 322 -9.27 -4.19 -4.86
C GLU A 322 -8.95 -3.65 -6.28
N PRO A 323 -8.47 -2.38 -6.39
CA PRO A 323 -8.36 -1.64 -7.65
C PRO A 323 -7.50 -2.24 -8.75
N PHE A 324 -6.61 -3.18 -8.40
CA PHE A 324 -5.75 -3.87 -9.36
C PHE A 324 -6.37 -5.15 -9.95
N MET A 325 -7.55 -5.55 -9.46
CA MET A 325 -8.26 -6.75 -9.89
C MET A 325 -9.36 -6.41 -10.89
N ASP A 326 -9.79 -7.38 -11.69
CA ASP A 326 -10.72 -7.14 -12.78
C ASP A 326 -12.14 -6.80 -12.30
N GLU A 327 -12.54 -7.28 -11.11
CA GLU A 327 -13.82 -6.95 -10.48
C GLU A 327 -13.99 -5.44 -10.26
N PHE A 328 -12.91 -4.72 -9.96
CA PHE A 328 -12.95 -3.27 -9.74
C PHE A 328 -13.47 -2.50 -10.97
N LYS A 329 -13.09 -2.93 -12.18
CA LYS A 329 -13.50 -2.31 -13.44
C LYS A 329 -15.01 -2.39 -13.65
N THR A 330 -15.67 -3.38 -13.03
CA THR A 330 -17.12 -3.58 -13.16
C THR A 330 -17.93 -2.58 -12.34
N ILE A 331 -17.32 -1.88 -11.37
CA ILE A 331 -17.99 -0.90 -10.50
C ILE A 331 -18.47 0.30 -11.34
N GLY A 332 -17.72 0.71 -12.36
CA GLY A 332 -18.07 1.83 -13.23
C GLY A 332 -17.74 3.22 -12.68
N LEU A 333 -16.80 3.32 -11.75
CA LEU A 333 -16.33 4.58 -11.17
C LEU A 333 -15.82 5.57 -12.24
N ASP A 334 -16.13 6.85 -12.06
CA ASP A 334 -15.54 7.91 -12.89
C ASP A 334 -14.09 8.15 -12.49
N ALA A 335 -13.80 8.11 -11.19
CA ALA A 335 -12.48 8.41 -10.68
C ALA A 335 -12.08 7.64 -9.43
N LEU A 336 -10.77 7.56 -9.24
CA LEU A 336 -10.15 7.15 -7.99
C LEU A 336 -9.23 8.27 -7.50
N VAL A 337 -9.40 8.66 -6.24
CA VAL A 337 -8.53 9.60 -5.53
C VAL A 337 -7.81 8.87 -4.40
N GLY A 338 -6.51 9.06 -4.24
CA GLY A 338 -5.76 8.41 -3.14
C GLY A 338 -4.79 9.36 -2.46
N SER A 339 -4.25 8.93 -1.32
CA SER A 339 -3.23 9.67 -0.58
C SER A 339 -1.87 9.54 -1.25
N VAL A 340 -1.18 10.64 -1.52
CA VAL A 340 0.18 10.63 -2.08
C VAL A 340 1.18 11.09 -1.02
N GLY A 341 2.01 10.16 -0.55
CA GLY A 341 3.10 10.42 0.40
C GLY A 341 4.49 10.08 -0.14
N ASN A 342 4.59 9.49 -1.32
CA ASN A 342 5.84 9.16 -2.02
C ASN A 342 5.54 8.64 -3.43
N GLY A 343 6.57 8.19 -4.16
CA GLY A 343 6.43 7.62 -5.50
C GLY A 343 5.61 6.33 -5.51
N SER A 344 5.83 5.40 -4.57
CA SER A 344 5.09 4.13 -4.53
C SER A 344 3.59 4.33 -4.29
N THR A 345 3.22 5.23 -3.38
CA THR A 345 1.80 5.58 -3.12
C THR A 345 1.17 6.37 -4.26
N LEU A 346 1.93 7.16 -5.02
CA LEU A 346 1.43 7.70 -6.29
C LEU A 346 1.11 6.57 -7.28
N ARG A 347 1.98 5.57 -7.39
CA ARG A 347 1.77 4.43 -8.31
C ARG A 347 0.61 3.52 -7.87
N LEU A 348 0.25 3.48 -6.58
CA LEU A 348 -1.02 2.88 -6.11
C LEU A 348 -2.25 3.50 -6.76
N ILE A 349 -2.14 4.74 -7.23
CA ILE A 349 -3.24 5.50 -7.85
C ILE A 349 -3.08 5.51 -9.37
N SER A 350 -1.90 5.85 -9.88
CA SER A 350 -1.68 6.08 -11.31
C SER A 350 -1.76 4.80 -12.14
N ASP A 351 -1.47 3.64 -11.56
CA ASP A 351 -1.53 2.34 -12.25
C ASP A 351 -2.91 1.68 -12.20
N VAL A 352 -3.86 2.20 -11.43
CA VAL A 352 -5.24 1.67 -11.39
C VAL A 352 -5.89 1.80 -12.76
N GLU A 353 -6.60 0.80 -13.23
CA GLU A 353 -7.35 0.83 -14.48
C GLU A 353 -8.87 0.84 -14.21
N GLY A 354 -9.67 1.08 -15.25
CA GLY A 354 -11.14 1.03 -15.14
C GLY A 354 -11.82 2.30 -14.62
N VAL A 355 -11.06 3.40 -14.46
CA VAL A 355 -11.58 4.74 -14.15
C VAL A 355 -11.25 5.73 -15.27
N LYS A 356 -12.06 6.78 -15.40
CA LYS A 356 -11.87 7.84 -16.40
C LYS A 356 -10.71 8.76 -16.05
N TYR A 357 -10.52 9.06 -14.77
CA TYR A 357 -9.41 9.88 -14.30
C TYR A 357 -8.95 9.51 -12.88
N ARG A 358 -7.72 9.90 -12.54
CA ARG A 358 -7.06 9.60 -11.25
C ARG A 358 -6.62 10.88 -10.58
N GLU A 359 -6.84 10.99 -9.27
CA GLU A 359 -6.47 12.17 -8.49
C GLU A 359 -5.54 11.80 -7.33
N GLY A 360 -4.44 12.54 -7.20
CA GLY A 360 -3.51 12.40 -6.08
C GLY A 360 -3.80 13.47 -5.03
N ARG A 361 -4.20 13.09 -3.82
CA ARG A 361 -4.34 13.98 -2.67
C ARG A 361 -3.03 13.98 -1.89
N PHE A 362 -2.21 15.01 -2.09
CA PHE A 362 -0.86 15.09 -1.57
C PHE A 362 -0.83 15.32 -0.05
N LEU A 363 0.22 14.78 0.57
CA LEU A 363 0.62 15.10 1.93
C LEU A 363 1.58 16.33 1.94
N PRO A 364 1.66 17.09 3.04
CA PRO A 364 0.99 16.86 4.32
C PRO A 364 -0.53 17.10 4.25
N TYR A 365 -1.28 16.30 5.01
CA TYR A 365 -2.69 16.60 5.26
C TYR A 365 -2.74 17.85 6.16
N PHE A 366 -3.68 18.77 5.92
CA PHE A 366 -3.75 20.03 6.67
C PHE A 366 -4.32 19.78 8.07
N PHE A 367 -3.48 19.25 8.96
CA PHE A 367 -3.84 18.81 10.30
C PHE A 367 -2.83 19.31 11.34
N PRO A 368 -3.22 19.38 12.63
CA PRO A 368 -2.36 19.91 13.69
C PRO A 368 -1.11 19.09 14.01
N ASP A 369 -0.97 17.87 13.48
CA ASP A 369 0.21 17.03 13.66
C ASP A 369 1.43 17.54 12.85
N THR A 370 1.20 18.13 11.68
CA THR A 370 2.24 18.80 10.88
C THR A 370 2.12 20.33 10.96
N PHE A 371 0.90 20.87 11.00
CA PHE A 371 0.64 22.32 11.01
C PHE A 371 0.46 22.84 12.44
N HIS A 372 1.57 22.95 13.16
CA HIS A 372 1.64 23.53 14.51
C HIS A 372 2.88 24.42 14.67
N GLU A 373 2.96 25.18 15.77
CA GLU A 373 4.15 25.98 16.08
C GLU A 373 5.41 25.08 16.15
N GLY A 374 6.40 25.36 15.30
CA GLY A 374 7.62 24.55 15.17
C GLY A 374 7.55 23.39 14.17
N GLY A 375 6.39 23.14 13.55
CA GLY A 375 6.25 22.21 12.44
C GLY A 375 6.88 22.73 11.14
N ASP A 376 7.26 21.82 10.24
CA ASP A 376 7.88 22.15 8.94
C ASP A 376 7.10 21.47 7.78
N PRO A 377 5.90 21.97 7.44
CA PRO A 377 5.08 21.40 6.36
C PRO A 377 5.74 21.56 4.99
N VAL A 378 6.64 22.53 4.82
CA VAL A 378 7.36 22.76 3.55
C VAL A 378 8.33 21.62 3.29
N LYS A 379 9.09 21.17 4.30
CA LYS A 379 10.00 20.04 4.17
C LYS A 379 9.27 18.76 3.74
N GLU A 380 8.17 18.43 4.42
CA GLU A 380 7.38 17.25 4.08
C GLU A 380 6.83 17.34 2.63
N ALA A 381 6.29 18.50 2.24
CA ALA A 381 5.78 18.71 0.89
C ALA A 381 6.88 18.62 -0.19
N LYS A 382 8.11 19.03 0.13
CA LYS A 382 9.28 18.89 -0.75
C LYS A 382 9.67 17.43 -0.96
N GLU A 383 9.75 16.66 0.12
CA GLU A 383 10.07 15.22 0.07
C GLU A 383 8.99 14.45 -0.73
N ASN A 384 7.72 14.75 -0.47
CA ASN A 384 6.57 14.14 -1.17
C ASN A 384 6.54 14.52 -2.65
N TRP A 385 6.77 15.80 -2.99
CA TRP A 385 6.73 16.24 -4.38
C TRP A 385 7.82 15.60 -5.22
N VAL A 386 9.07 15.59 -4.74
CA VAL A 386 10.20 15.03 -5.49
C VAL A 386 9.98 13.57 -5.83
N THR A 387 9.59 12.76 -4.84
CA THR A 387 9.35 11.31 -5.02
C THR A 387 8.14 11.05 -5.91
N ALA A 388 7.02 11.74 -5.67
CA ALA A 388 5.82 11.63 -6.49
C ALA A 388 6.06 12.10 -7.94
N ARG A 389 6.77 13.20 -8.17
CA ARG A 389 7.08 13.74 -9.50
C ARG A 389 7.83 12.73 -10.36
N ARG A 390 8.84 12.05 -9.80
CA ARG A 390 9.57 10.98 -10.49
C ARG A 390 8.62 9.87 -10.95
N ALA A 391 7.67 9.49 -10.11
CA ALA A 391 6.67 8.50 -10.44
C ALA A 391 5.61 9.02 -11.46
N ILE A 392 5.18 10.29 -11.39
CA ILE A 392 4.27 10.93 -12.36
C ILE A 392 4.87 10.86 -13.76
N LEU A 393 6.17 11.12 -13.88
CA LEU A 393 6.88 11.07 -15.16
C LEU A 393 6.95 9.65 -15.75
N ARG A 394 6.72 8.60 -14.95
CA ARG A 394 6.58 7.21 -15.42
C ARG A 394 5.12 6.86 -15.69
N LYS A 395 4.22 7.21 -14.79
CA LYS A 395 2.78 6.99 -14.95
C LYS A 395 2.00 8.20 -14.41
N PRO A 396 1.47 9.07 -15.29
CA PRO A 396 0.82 10.30 -14.85
C PRO A 396 -0.53 10.04 -14.18
N ILE A 397 -0.92 10.96 -13.30
CA ILE A 397 -2.28 11.14 -12.80
C ILE A 397 -2.92 12.37 -13.47
N ASP A 398 -4.24 12.47 -13.42
CA ASP A 398 -4.99 13.50 -14.13
C ASP A 398 -5.14 14.80 -13.34
N ARG A 399 -5.13 14.69 -12.01
CA ARG A 399 -5.39 15.78 -11.07
C ARG A 399 -4.56 15.61 -9.81
N ILE A 400 -4.25 16.73 -9.16
CA ILE A 400 -3.72 16.75 -7.80
C ILE A 400 -4.68 17.49 -6.89
N GLY A 401 -4.51 17.35 -5.58
CA GLY A 401 -5.23 18.15 -4.61
C GLY A 401 -4.64 18.01 -3.22
N TYR A 402 -5.23 18.76 -2.29
CA TYR A 402 -4.90 18.71 -0.88
C TYR A 402 -6.18 18.52 -0.05
N GLY A 403 -6.03 18.11 1.19
CA GLY A 403 -7.15 17.91 2.11
C GLY A 403 -6.79 18.31 3.53
N GLY A 404 -7.80 18.46 4.38
CA GLY A 404 -7.68 18.94 5.76
C GLY A 404 -8.17 20.37 5.92
N TYR A 405 -7.87 20.99 7.05
CA TYR A 405 -8.33 22.32 7.42
C TYR A 405 -7.51 23.40 6.71
N LEU A 406 -8.10 24.04 5.69
CA LEU A 406 -7.42 25.09 4.92
C LEU A 406 -6.92 26.24 5.81
N LYS A 407 -7.66 26.55 6.89
CA LYS A 407 -7.28 27.55 7.87
C LYS A 407 -5.89 27.32 8.45
N LEU A 408 -5.53 26.07 8.76
CA LEU A 408 -4.21 25.73 9.31
C LEU A 408 -3.11 25.96 8.26
N ALA A 409 -3.34 25.56 7.01
CA ALA A 409 -2.36 25.79 5.94
C ALA A 409 -2.13 27.28 5.67
N CYS A 410 -3.17 28.11 5.77
CA CYS A 410 -3.08 29.56 5.60
C CYS A 410 -2.19 30.25 6.65
N GLU A 411 -1.92 29.62 7.79
CA GLU A 411 -0.99 30.14 8.80
C GLU A 411 0.50 29.99 8.40
N PHE A 412 0.78 29.28 7.29
CA PHE A 412 2.13 29.00 6.79
C PHE A 412 2.33 29.56 5.35
N PRO A 413 2.64 30.86 5.18
CA PRO A 413 2.77 31.49 3.85
C PRO A 413 3.79 30.82 2.93
N GLU A 414 4.94 30.39 3.46
CA GLU A 414 5.98 29.69 2.69
C GLU A 414 5.47 28.35 2.11
N PHE A 415 4.59 27.67 2.85
CA PHE A 415 3.92 26.47 2.37
C PHE A 415 2.95 26.80 1.22
N ILE A 416 2.13 27.84 1.37
CA ILE A 416 1.20 28.28 0.33
C ILE A 416 1.94 28.64 -0.98
N ASP A 417 3.05 29.36 -0.87
CA ASP A 417 3.89 29.75 -2.01
C ASP A 417 4.54 28.53 -2.67
N TYR A 418 5.01 27.58 -1.87
CA TYR A 418 5.55 26.33 -2.39
C TYR A 418 4.50 25.50 -3.13
N ILE A 419 3.29 25.34 -2.58
CA ILE A 419 2.19 24.61 -3.24
C ILE A 419 1.77 25.29 -4.55
N GLU A 420 1.83 26.62 -4.64
CA GLU A 420 1.58 27.34 -5.89
C GLU A 420 2.55 26.86 -6.99
N SER A 421 3.85 26.75 -6.67
CA SER A 421 4.87 26.24 -7.60
C SER A 421 4.64 24.78 -8.01
N VAL A 422 4.21 23.93 -7.07
CA VAL A 422 3.87 22.52 -7.33
C VAL A 422 2.69 22.42 -8.30
N CYS A 423 1.65 23.24 -8.12
CA CYS A 423 0.49 23.24 -9.01
C CYS A 423 0.86 23.66 -10.44
N ASP A 424 1.71 24.68 -10.58
CA ASP A 424 2.19 25.14 -11.88
C ASP A 424 3.06 24.09 -12.58
N GLU A 425 3.99 23.47 -11.85
CA GLU A 425 4.84 22.40 -12.38
C GLU A 425 4.01 21.17 -12.77
N PHE A 426 3.05 20.75 -11.94
CA PHE A 426 2.17 19.61 -12.26
C PHE A 426 1.43 19.81 -13.58
N ARG A 427 0.91 21.01 -13.86
CA ARG A 427 0.24 21.32 -15.13
C ARG A 427 1.20 21.20 -16.32
N LEU A 428 2.45 21.65 -16.16
CA LEU A 428 3.49 21.48 -17.19
C LEU A 428 3.83 20.00 -17.41
N LEU A 429 3.96 19.21 -16.35
CA LEU A 429 4.18 17.76 -16.43
C LEU A 429 3.04 17.08 -17.18
N TYR A 430 1.80 17.37 -16.78
CA TYR A 430 0.61 16.77 -17.37
C TYR A 430 0.50 17.09 -18.87
N GLU A 431 0.69 18.34 -19.28
CA GLU A 431 0.60 18.72 -20.71
C GLU A 431 1.65 18.01 -21.58
N ASN A 432 2.81 17.67 -21.02
CA ASN A 432 3.86 16.97 -21.75
C ASN A 432 3.76 15.44 -21.68
N ALA A 433 3.26 14.87 -20.58
CA ALA A 433 3.23 13.44 -20.32
C ALA A 433 1.87 12.77 -20.54
N LYS A 434 0.76 13.52 -20.70
CA LYS A 434 -0.57 12.92 -20.93
C LYS A 434 -0.61 12.12 -22.24
N GLY A 435 -1.24 10.95 -22.18
CA GLY A 435 -1.51 10.12 -23.37
C GLY A 435 -0.26 9.56 -24.06
N THR A 436 0.89 9.53 -23.38
CA THR A 436 2.12 8.93 -23.91
C THR A 436 2.65 7.82 -23.02
N THR A 437 3.60 7.07 -23.54
CA THR A 437 4.29 5.99 -22.85
C THR A 437 5.74 6.39 -22.69
N PRO A 438 6.27 6.44 -21.45
CA PRO A 438 7.69 6.70 -21.25
C PRO A 438 8.52 5.54 -21.82
N TYR A 439 9.74 5.84 -22.22
CA TYR A 439 10.75 4.83 -22.52
C TYR A 439 11.06 4.02 -21.27
N CYS A 440 10.97 2.70 -21.40
CA CYS A 440 11.42 1.74 -20.41
C CYS A 440 12.62 0.98 -20.99
N VAL A 441 13.73 0.94 -20.25
CA VAL A 441 14.94 0.22 -20.68
C VAL A 441 14.80 -1.29 -20.49
N LYS A 442 13.98 -1.71 -19.51
CA LYS A 442 13.75 -3.11 -19.13
C LYS A 442 12.34 -3.32 -18.59
N THR A 443 11.89 -4.56 -18.62
CA THR A 443 10.76 -5.06 -17.86
C THR A 443 11.26 -5.76 -16.58
N VAL A 444 10.82 -5.26 -15.43
CA VAL A 444 11.23 -5.75 -14.10
C VAL A 444 10.01 -6.27 -13.36
N ALA A 445 10.05 -7.51 -12.88
CA ALA A 445 8.96 -8.12 -12.15
C ALA A 445 9.29 -8.30 -10.66
N VAL A 446 8.43 -7.81 -9.76
CA VAL A 446 8.49 -8.12 -8.33
C VAL A 446 7.67 -9.38 -8.06
N LEU A 447 8.33 -10.44 -7.58
CA LEU A 447 7.73 -11.75 -7.28
C LEU A 447 7.47 -11.88 -5.78
N ASN A 448 6.21 -12.12 -5.41
CA ASN A 448 5.77 -12.43 -4.04
C ASN A 448 4.48 -13.27 -4.03
N SER A 449 3.84 -13.46 -2.88
CA SER A 449 2.62 -14.29 -2.77
C SER A 449 1.33 -13.59 -3.23
N TRP A 450 1.36 -12.26 -3.41
CA TRP A 450 0.20 -11.44 -3.73
C TRP A 450 0.14 -11.01 -5.20
N GLY A 451 1.30 -10.82 -5.83
CA GLY A 451 1.42 -10.33 -7.20
C GLY A 451 0.65 -9.04 -7.44
N LYS A 452 -0.07 -9.00 -8.56
CA LYS A 452 -0.78 -7.81 -9.06
C LYS A 452 -1.73 -7.19 -8.03
N MET A 453 -2.37 -8.00 -7.18
CA MET A 453 -3.35 -7.55 -6.19
C MET A 453 -2.76 -6.57 -5.15
N ARG A 454 -1.44 -6.57 -4.96
CA ARG A 454 -0.72 -5.66 -4.06
C ARG A 454 0.34 -4.82 -4.78
N SER A 455 0.13 -4.55 -6.07
CA SER A 455 1.02 -3.69 -6.87
C SER A 455 1.30 -2.38 -6.14
N TRP A 456 2.57 -2.00 -6.03
CA TRP A 456 3.08 -0.80 -5.32
C TRP A 456 2.85 -0.74 -3.80
N GLY A 457 2.00 -1.62 -3.29
CA GLY A 457 1.62 -1.73 -1.89
C GLY A 457 2.48 -2.67 -1.07
N CYS A 458 3.50 -3.29 -1.65
CA CYS A 458 4.33 -4.28 -0.98
C CYS A 458 5.05 -3.67 0.23
N HIS A 459 5.11 -4.42 1.34
CA HIS A 459 5.70 -4.02 2.63
C HIS A 459 4.93 -2.94 3.40
N MET A 460 3.76 -2.50 2.93
CA MET A 460 2.97 -1.46 3.56
C MET A 460 2.04 -2.06 4.62
N VAL A 461 2.27 -1.68 5.89
CA VAL A 461 1.38 -2.01 7.02
C VAL A 461 0.43 -0.85 7.27
N HIS A 462 1.01 0.33 7.52
CA HIS A 462 0.30 1.60 7.55
C HIS A 462 0.57 2.34 6.24
N HIS A 463 -0.44 3.02 5.70
CA HIS A 463 -0.29 3.77 4.45
C HIS A 463 0.83 4.81 4.57
N ALA A 464 1.80 4.76 3.64
CA ALA A 464 2.97 5.65 3.55
C ALA A 464 3.90 5.71 4.79
N LEU A 465 3.68 4.89 5.82
CA LEU A 465 4.52 4.86 7.02
C LEU A 465 5.26 3.54 7.13
N TYR A 466 6.58 3.61 7.00
CA TYR A 466 7.47 2.46 7.08
C TYR A 466 8.16 2.39 8.43
N GLN A 467 8.38 1.18 8.93
CA GLN A 467 8.99 0.90 10.21
C GLN A 467 10.46 0.52 10.02
N LYS A 468 11.23 0.53 11.11
CA LYS A 468 12.62 0.04 11.15
C LYS A 468 12.76 -1.33 10.49
N GLN A 469 11.74 -2.19 10.64
CA GLN A 469 11.75 -3.57 10.14
C GLN A 469 11.59 -3.69 8.62
N ASN A 470 11.05 -2.68 7.92
CA ASN A 470 10.70 -2.83 6.50
C ASN A 470 11.12 -1.69 5.58
N TYR A 471 11.64 -0.56 6.08
CA TYR A 471 12.08 0.55 5.22
C TYR A 471 13.20 0.13 4.24
N SER A 472 14.01 -0.86 4.61
CA SER A 472 15.06 -1.44 3.74
C SER A 472 14.49 -2.24 2.55
N TYR A 473 13.22 -2.63 2.60
CA TYR A 473 12.51 -3.35 1.53
C TYR A 473 11.59 -2.43 0.75
N ALA A 474 10.82 -1.60 1.46
CA ALA A 474 10.01 -0.55 0.86
C ALA A 474 10.85 0.40 0.00
N GLY A 475 12.12 0.61 0.37
CA GLY A 475 13.07 1.39 -0.43
C GLY A 475 13.29 0.86 -1.85
N VAL A 476 13.20 -0.46 -2.06
CA VAL A 476 13.26 -1.07 -3.41
C VAL A 476 12.03 -0.69 -4.22
N ILE A 477 10.83 -0.78 -3.62
CA ILE A 477 9.57 -0.42 -4.27
C ILE A 477 9.53 1.07 -4.61
N GLU A 478 10.00 1.93 -3.71
CA GLU A 478 10.12 3.37 -3.93
C GLU A 478 11.12 3.69 -5.05
N ALA A 479 12.28 3.03 -5.08
CA ALA A 479 13.26 3.19 -6.15
C ALA A 479 12.67 2.83 -7.53
N LEU A 480 11.91 1.73 -7.60
CA LEU A 480 11.23 1.28 -8.82
C LEU A 480 10.13 2.23 -9.29
N SER A 481 9.46 2.96 -8.38
CA SER A 481 8.31 3.80 -8.70
C SER A 481 8.57 4.87 -9.76
N GLY A 482 9.79 5.45 -9.73
CA GLY A 482 10.29 6.48 -10.65
C GLY A 482 11.36 5.98 -11.63
N ALA A 483 11.72 4.70 -11.60
CA ALA A 483 12.76 4.13 -12.45
C ALA A 483 12.28 3.93 -13.91
N PRO A 484 13.20 3.89 -14.91
CA PRO A 484 12.86 3.73 -16.32
C PRO A 484 12.51 2.27 -16.68
N TYR A 485 11.57 1.66 -15.96
CA TYR A 485 11.18 0.27 -16.16
C TYR A 485 9.68 0.11 -16.40
N ASP A 486 9.33 -0.91 -17.17
CA ASP A 486 8.01 -1.52 -17.15
C ASP A 486 7.96 -2.46 -15.94
N VAL A 487 7.40 -1.97 -14.83
CA VAL A 487 7.37 -2.72 -13.57
C VAL A 487 6.10 -3.57 -13.49
N LYS A 488 6.28 -4.87 -13.29
CA LYS A 488 5.20 -5.85 -13.10
C LYS A 488 5.23 -6.40 -11.69
N PHE A 489 4.07 -6.78 -11.15
CA PHE A 489 3.97 -7.54 -9.90
C PHE A 489 3.34 -8.88 -10.22
N ILE A 490 4.07 -9.97 -9.93
CA ILE A 490 3.66 -11.34 -10.25
C ILE A 490 3.63 -12.18 -8.99
N SER A 491 2.79 -13.20 -8.99
CA SER A 491 2.65 -14.14 -7.88
C SER A 491 3.20 -15.53 -8.20
N PHE A 492 3.45 -16.32 -7.15
CA PHE A 492 3.72 -17.76 -7.31
C PHE A 492 2.54 -18.48 -7.98
N ASP A 493 1.29 -18.06 -7.71
CA ASP A 493 0.10 -18.58 -8.38
C ASP A 493 0.14 -18.29 -9.89
N ASP A 494 0.59 -17.10 -10.30
CA ASP A 494 0.71 -16.73 -11.73
C ASP A 494 1.71 -17.63 -12.45
N ILE A 495 2.87 -17.93 -11.82
CA ILE A 495 3.88 -18.82 -12.39
C ILE A 495 3.36 -20.26 -12.47
N ARG A 496 2.71 -20.76 -11.41
CA ARG A 496 2.08 -22.09 -11.39
C ARG A 496 1.00 -22.22 -12.47
N ALA A 497 0.22 -21.16 -12.69
CA ALA A 497 -0.80 -21.14 -13.73
C ALA A 497 -0.19 -21.08 -15.13
N ASN A 498 0.86 -20.28 -15.32
CA ASN A 498 1.54 -20.13 -16.60
C ASN A 498 2.98 -19.60 -16.44
N ALA A 499 3.97 -20.48 -16.52
CA ALA A 499 5.38 -20.08 -16.45
C ALA A 499 5.86 -19.22 -17.63
N ASP A 500 5.15 -19.22 -18.77
CA ASP A 500 5.56 -18.44 -19.95
C ASP A 500 5.46 -16.92 -19.75
N ILE A 501 4.80 -16.46 -18.67
CA ILE A 501 4.80 -15.04 -18.30
C ILE A 501 6.23 -14.50 -18.05
N LEU A 502 7.18 -15.39 -17.72
CA LEU A 502 8.58 -15.05 -17.50
C LEU A 502 9.34 -14.71 -18.79
N ASN A 503 8.81 -15.07 -19.96
CA ASN A 503 9.47 -14.80 -21.25
C ASN A 503 9.50 -13.30 -21.61
N ASP A 504 8.55 -12.51 -21.07
CA ASP A 504 8.44 -11.06 -21.30
C ASP A 504 9.01 -10.25 -20.12
N ILE A 505 9.91 -10.84 -19.33
CA ILE A 505 10.53 -10.22 -18.16
C ILE A 505 12.04 -10.27 -18.35
N ASP A 506 12.73 -9.16 -18.10
CA ASP A 506 14.20 -9.14 -18.13
C ASP A 506 14.78 -9.52 -16.75
N VAL A 507 14.18 -9.01 -15.67
CA VAL A 507 14.68 -9.18 -14.31
C VAL A 507 13.55 -9.48 -13.33
N ILE A 508 13.76 -10.48 -12.46
CA ILE A 508 12.89 -10.78 -11.32
C ILE A 508 13.53 -10.26 -10.04
N ILE A 509 12.72 -9.59 -9.19
CA ILE A 509 13.10 -9.13 -7.85
C ILE A 509 12.30 -9.91 -6.82
N ASN A 510 12.99 -10.53 -5.86
CA ASN A 510 12.39 -11.13 -4.66
C ASN A 510 12.97 -10.43 -3.43
N VAL A 511 12.13 -9.79 -2.62
CA VAL A 511 12.55 -8.82 -1.60
C VAL A 511 11.78 -9.01 -0.30
N GLY A 512 12.50 -9.11 0.83
CA GLY A 512 11.91 -9.20 2.18
C GLY A 512 12.66 -10.13 3.12
N ASP A 513 12.07 -10.40 4.29
CA ASP A 513 12.52 -11.46 5.21
C ASP A 513 12.03 -12.83 4.74
N GLY A 514 12.77 -13.89 5.07
CA GLY A 514 12.41 -15.25 4.73
C GLY A 514 11.13 -15.68 5.46
N ASP A 515 10.45 -16.68 4.90
CA ASP A 515 9.17 -17.18 5.44
C ASP A 515 8.03 -16.14 5.53
N THR A 516 8.14 -15.04 4.77
CA THR A 516 7.06 -14.06 4.61
C THR A 516 6.40 -14.17 3.25
N ALA A 517 5.20 -13.60 3.10
CA ALA A 517 4.51 -13.50 1.82
C ALA A 517 5.34 -12.79 0.74
N HIS A 518 6.23 -11.88 1.13
CA HIS A 518 7.04 -11.09 0.21
C HIS A 518 8.19 -11.89 -0.41
N THR A 519 8.74 -12.86 0.32
CA THR A 519 9.80 -13.75 -0.19
C THR A 519 9.25 -15.09 -0.67
N GLY A 520 8.19 -15.62 -0.05
CA GLY A 520 7.43 -16.80 -0.49
C GLY A 520 7.44 -17.98 0.49
N GLY A 521 8.41 -18.08 1.40
CA GLY A 521 8.49 -19.18 2.38
C GLY A 521 8.30 -20.56 1.76
N TYR A 522 7.27 -21.29 2.21
CA TYR A 522 6.97 -22.65 1.74
C TYR A 522 6.65 -22.75 0.23
N GLU A 523 6.37 -21.65 -0.48
CA GLU A 523 6.21 -21.65 -1.94
C GLU A 523 7.47 -22.15 -2.66
N TRP A 524 8.64 -22.05 -2.03
CA TRP A 524 9.91 -22.57 -2.56
C TRP A 524 10.08 -24.09 -2.40
N GLU A 525 9.16 -24.78 -1.73
CA GLU A 525 9.11 -26.24 -1.75
C GLU A 525 8.53 -26.79 -3.06
N ASP A 526 7.79 -25.97 -3.82
CA ASP A 526 7.19 -26.39 -5.09
C ASP A 526 8.26 -26.47 -6.20
N PRO A 527 8.56 -27.67 -6.74
CA PRO A 527 9.53 -27.82 -7.80
C PRO A 527 9.16 -27.04 -9.06
N GLN A 528 7.87 -26.82 -9.36
CA GLN A 528 7.47 -26.05 -10.54
C GLN A 528 7.94 -24.58 -10.46
N ILE A 529 7.85 -23.97 -9.27
CA ILE A 529 8.33 -22.61 -9.03
C ILE A 529 9.84 -22.56 -9.14
N VAL A 530 10.54 -23.47 -8.45
CA VAL A 530 12.00 -23.52 -8.45
C VAL A 530 12.55 -23.74 -9.86
N GLU A 531 12.01 -24.70 -10.60
CA GLU A 531 12.41 -25.02 -11.98
C GLU A 531 12.16 -23.85 -12.93
N ALA A 532 11.00 -23.19 -12.83
CA ALA A 532 10.67 -22.05 -13.69
C ALA A 532 11.66 -20.88 -13.51
N ILE A 533 11.95 -20.51 -12.27
CA ILE A 533 12.88 -19.41 -11.96
C ILE A 533 14.31 -19.79 -12.32
N GLN A 534 14.77 -21.00 -12.00
CA GLN A 534 16.11 -21.44 -12.39
C GLN A 534 16.27 -21.46 -13.91
N LYS A 535 15.28 -21.97 -14.65
CA LYS A 535 15.30 -21.99 -16.12
C LYS A 535 15.32 -20.57 -16.69
N PHE A 536 14.56 -19.66 -16.10
CA PHE A 536 14.56 -18.24 -16.49
C PHE A 536 15.97 -17.63 -16.38
N VAL A 537 16.61 -17.76 -15.22
CA VAL A 537 17.96 -17.21 -15.01
C VAL A 537 19.00 -17.93 -15.88
N TYR A 538 18.96 -19.26 -15.92
CA TYR A 538 19.90 -20.06 -16.72
C TYR A 538 19.91 -19.65 -18.21
N ASN A 539 18.76 -19.21 -18.74
CA ASN A 539 18.63 -18.81 -20.14
C ASN A 539 18.91 -17.32 -20.41
N GLY A 540 19.28 -16.52 -19.40
CA GLY A 540 19.70 -15.13 -19.57
C GLY A 540 18.89 -14.10 -18.79
N GLY A 541 17.84 -14.52 -18.07
CA GLY A 541 17.10 -13.63 -17.18
C GLY A 541 17.94 -13.19 -15.98
N GLY A 542 17.70 -11.99 -15.47
CA GLY A 542 18.34 -11.47 -14.26
C GLY A 542 17.54 -11.79 -12.99
N PHE A 543 18.20 -12.09 -11.88
CA PHE A 543 17.53 -12.28 -10.59
C PHE A 543 18.16 -11.41 -9.49
N ILE A 544 17.37 -10.53 -8.88
CA ILE A 544 17.84 -9.70 -7.76
C ILE A 544 17.13 -10.15 -6.49
N GLY A 545 17.92 -10.60 -5.52
CA GLY A 545 17.44 -11.00 -4.21
C GLY A 545 17.80 -9.95 -3.16
N VAL A 546 16.81 -9.43 -2.44
CA VAL A 546 17.01 -8.40 -1.40
C VAL A 546 16.56 -8.90 -0.02
N GLY A 547 17.42 -8.82 0.99
CA GLY A 547 17.16 -9.32 2.33
C GLY A 547 17.44 -10.82 2.44
N GLU A 548 16.39 -11.61 2.58
CA GLU A 548 16.43 -13.08 2.67
C GLU A 548 15.64 -13.71 1.51
N PRO A 549 16.06 -13.43 0.26
CA PRO A 549 15.35 -13.87 -0.94
C PRO A 549 15.28 -15.39 -0.97
N THR A 550 14.14 -15.95 -1.33
CA THR A 550 13.95 -17.41 -1.36
C THR A 550 14.19 -18.11 -0.02
N GLY A 551 14.12 -17.36 1.09
CA GLY A 551 14.40 -17.85 2.43
C GLY A 551 13.28 -18.76 2.95
N HIS A 552 13.61 -20.03 3.11
CA HIS A 552 12.79 -21.06 3.73
C HIS A 552 13.69 -22.25 4.09
N GLN A 553 13.68 -22.73 5.33
CA GLN A 553 14.55 -23.85 5.70
C GLN A 553 14.00 -25.18 5.15
N HIS A 554 14.53 -25.63 4.01
CA HIS A 554 14.06 -26.85 3.34
C HIS A 554 15.22 -27.61 2.66
N GLN A 555 15.17 -28.94 2.70
CA GLN A 555 16.12 -29.86 2.05
C GLN A 555 17.62 -29.51 2.24
N GLY A 556 18.00 -29.04 3.43
CA GLY A 556 19.40 -28.83 3.81
C GLY A 556 19.99 -27.46 3.44
N ARG A 557 19.18 -26.50 2.99
CA ARG A 557 19.57 -25.09 2.75
C ARG A 557 18.48 -24.13 3.22
N TYR A 558 18.83 -22.85 3.44
CA TYR A 558 17.85 -21.82 3.80
C TYR A 558 17.47 -20.95 2.60
N ILE A 559 18.45 -20.44 1.86
CA ILE A 559 18.21 -19.75 0.60
C ILE A 559 18.01 -20.83 -0.48
N GLN A 560 16.75 -21.10 -0.85
CA GLN A 560 16.42 -22.22 -1.74
C GLN A 560 17.08 -22.09 -3.11
N LEU A 561 17.17 -20.86 -3.63
CA LEU A 561 17.93 -20.53 -4.85
C LEU A 561 19.37 -20.10 -4.58
N GLY A 562 20.00 -20.56 -3.50
CA GLY A 562 21.39 -20.18 -3.14
C GLY A 562 22.43 -20.54 -4.22
N ASN A 563 22.16 -21.54 -5.06
CA ASN A 563 22.99 -21.85 -6.25
C ASN A 563 22.80 -20.87 -7.40
N VAL A 564 21.70 -20.11 -7.42
CA VAL A 564 21.47 -19.05 -8.40
C VAL A 564 22.04 -17.75 -7.86
N ILE A 565 21.66 -17.38 -6.63
CA ILE A 565 21.98 -16.10 -5.99
C ILE A 565 23.45 -16.02 -5.55
N GLY A 566 24.09 -17.16 -5.30
CA GLY A 566 25.48 -17.22 -4.88
C GLY A 566 25.71 -17.03 -3.38
N VAL A 567 24.64 -16.83 -2.59
CA VAL A 567 24.73 -16.63 -1.13
C VAL A 567 23.84 -17.62 -0.37
N GLU A 568 24.12 -17.76 0.91
CA GLU A 568 23.39 -18.58 1.88
C GLU A 568 23.35 -17.88 3.24
N LYS A 569 22.42 -18.28 4.11
CA LYS A 569 22.31 -17.80 5.49
C LYS A 569 22.71 -18.89 6.48
N GLU A 570 23.62 -18.58 7.40
CA GLU A 570 23.91 -19.46 8.53
C GLU A 570 22.77 -19.40 9.57
N THR A 571 22.09 -20.53 9.77
CA THR A 571 20.95 -20.69 10.68
C THR A 571 21.28 -21.49 11.95
N GLY A 572 22.56 -21.84 12.15
CA GLY A 572 23.07 -22.70 13.23
C GLY A 572 23.36 -24.14 12.79
N PHE A 573 22.97 -24.51 11.56
CA PHE A 573 23.12 -25.87 11.03
C PHE A 573 24.44 -26.12 10.31
N THR A 574 25.18 -25.08 9.94
CA THR A 574 26.42 -25.23 9.16
C THR A 574 27.66 -24.65 9.85
N LEU A 575 27.60 -24.45 11.17
CA LEU A 575 28.73 -23.96 11.98
C LEU A 575 29.97 -24.88 11.93
N ASN A 576 29.78 -26.16 11.60
CA ASN A 576 30.86 -27.12 11.41
C ASN A 576 31.56 -27.01 10.03
N TYR A 577 31.08 -26.14 9.14
CA TYR A 577 31.71 -25.84 7.86
C TYR A 577 32.33 -24.45 7.91
N ASP A 578 33.64 -24.37 7.72
CA ASP A 578 34.32 -23.10 7.54
C ASP A 578 33.82 -22.40 6.26
N LYS A 579 33.73 -21.07 6.33
CA LYS A 579 33.39 -20.21 5.20
C LYS A 579 34.65 -19.42 4.84
N TYR A 580 35.08 -19.48 3.57
CA TYR A 580 36.38 -18.94 3.17
C TYR A 580 36.30 -17.74 2.21
N ASN A 581 35.18 -17.56 1.50
CA ASN A 581 35.03 -16.46 0.56
C ASN A 581 34.62 -15.17 1.28
N TRP A 582 35.54 -14.21 1.39
CA TRP A 582 35.35 -12.94 2.13
C TRP A 582 36.03 -11.73 1.46
N GLU A 583 36.65 -11.91 0.30
CA GLU A 583 37.34 -10.84 -0.40
C GLU A 583 36.32 -9.87 -1.02
N ASN A 584 36.51 -8.57 -0.79
CA ASN A 584 35.66 -7.54 -1.38
C ASN A 584 36.18 -7.15 -2.76
N HIS A 585 35.28 -7.00 -3.71
CA HIS A 585 35.52 -6.49 -5.06
C HIS A 585 34.79 -5.14 -5.25
N PRO A 586 35.28 -4.05 -4.64
CA PRO A 586 34.62 -2.75 -4.70
C PRO A 586 34.69 -2.10 -6.09
N ASP A 587 35.67 -2.48 -6.91
CA ASP A 587 35.87 -1.98 -8.28
C ASP A 587 34.96 -2.71 -9.28
N HIS A 588 33.64 -2.65 -9.05
CA HIS A 588 32.64 -3.35 -9.85
C HIS A 588 31.62 -2.39 -10.47
N PHE A 589 31.10 -2.74 -11.67
CA PHE A 589 30.15 -1.93 -12.45
C PHE A 589 28.98 -1.36 -11.63
N ILE A 590 28.47 -2.15 -10.67
CA ILE A 590 27.32 -1.76 -9.85
C ILE A 590 27.65 -0.62 -8.87
N LEU A 591 28.90 -0.58 -8.38
CA LEU A 591 29.35 0.37 -7.36
C LEU A 591 30.06 1.61 -7.94
N GLU A 592 30.18 1.73 -9.26
CA GLU A 592 30.93 2.81 -9.93
C GLU A 592 30.47 4.23 -9.56
N ASP A 593 29.18 4.43 -9.28
CA ASP A 593 28.62 5.74 -8.94
C ASP A 593 28.51 5.98 -7.42
N CYS A 594 28.99 5.06 -6.59
CA CYS A 594 28.97 5.22 -5.14
C CYS A 594 29.99 6.28 -4.71
N THR A 595 29.50 7.28 -3.99
CA THR A 595 30.27 8.40 -3.42
C THR A 595 30.65 8.18 -1.96
N LYS A 596 29.98 7.23 -1.30
CA LYS A 596 30.18 6.83 0.09
C LYS A 596 29.89 5.34 0.25
N ASP A 597 30.13 4.82 1.45
CA ASP A 597 29.73 3.46 1.79
C ASP A 597 28.23 3.26 1.56
N VAL A 598 27.88 2.14 0.91
CA VAL A 598 26.50 1.81 0.60
C VAL A 598 25.68 1.69 1.88
N ASP A 599 24.52 2.35 1.92
CA ASP A 599 23.56 2.22 3.00
C ASP A 599 22.65 1.03 2.73
N PHE A 600 22.87 -0.07 3.46
CA PHE A 600 22.03 -1.28 3.39
C PHE A 600 20.85 -1.25 4.38
N GLY A 601 20.65 -0.14 5.09
CA GLY A 601 19.63 -0.02 6.13
C GLY A 601 19.83 -1.04 7.26
N GLU A 602 18.83 -1.87 7.51
CA GLU A 602 18.94 -2.95 8.51
C GLU A 602 19.93 -4.05 8.11
N GLY A 603 20.20 -4.20 6.81
CA GLY A 603 21.03 -5.26 6.24
C GLY A 603 20.60 -6.66 6.67
N LYS A 604 21.52 -7.61 6.54
CA LYS A 604 21.35 -8.99 7.02
C LYS A 604 22.62 -9.51 7.63
N LYS A 605 22.40 -10.24 8.72
CA LYS A 605 23.42 -10.93 9.48
C LYS A 605 23.55 -12.37 9.03
N SER A 606 24.70 -12.96 9.31
CA SER A 606 24.96 -14.38 9.05
C SER A 606 24.86 -14.78 7.57
N MET A 607 24.91 -13.83 6.64
CA MET A 607 24.93 -14.11 5.20
C MET A 607 26.36 -14.38 4.76
N PHE A 608 26.57 -15.47 4.03
CA PHE A 608 27.87 -15.84 3.49
C PHE A 608 27.76 -16.24 2.03
N ALA A 609 28.85 -16.05 1.28
CA ALA A 609 28.90 -16.37 -0.14
C ALA A 609 29.44 -17.79 -0.36
N ARG A 610 29.01 -18.40 -1.46
CA ARG A 610 29.66 -19.59 -2.02
C ARG A 610 31.04 -19.23 -2.58
N GLU A 611 31.87 -20.23 -2.83
CA GLU A 611 33.25 -20.01 -3.34
C GLU A 611 33.28 -19.40 -4.76
N ASP A 612 32.25 -19.63 -5.56
CA ASP A 612 32.09 -19.17 -6.94
C ASP A 612 31.42 -17.79 -7.08
N THR A 613 31.17 -17.11 -5.97
CA THR A 613 30.44 -15.83 -5.91
C THR A 613 31.39 -14.66 -5.72
N GLU A 614 31.19 -13.57 -6.45
CA GLU A 614 31.96 -12.34 -6.28
C GLU A 614 31.28 -11.45 -5.23
N ILE A 615 31.93 -11.25 -4.07
CA ILE A 615 31.43 -10.36 -3.02
C ILE A 615 31.82 -8.94 -3.36
N LEU A 616 30.84 -8.06 -3.54
CA LEU A 616 31.10 -6.64 -3.76
C LEU A 616 31.34 -5.92 -2.43
N VAL A 617 30.51 -6.25 -1.43
CA VAL A 617 30.61 -5.70 -0.07
C VAL A 617 30.28 -6.77 0.96
N GLN A 618 31.20 -7.03 1.88
CA GLN A 618 30.96 -7.64 3.18
C GLN A 618 31.42 -6.72 4.31
N ARG A 619 30.73 -6.81 5.45
CA ARG A 619 31.09 -6.13 6.70
C ARG A 619 31.14 -7.19 7.79
N ASP A 620 32.24 -7.24 8.54
CA ASP A 620 32.41 -8.18 9.66
C ASP A 620 32.12 -9.66 9.31
N LYS A 621 32.49 -10.09 8.10
CA LYS A 621 32.18 -11.42 7.55
C LYS A 621 30.68 -11.69 7.43
N GLU A 622 29.92 -10.67 7.09
CA GLU A 622 28.53 -10.75 6.68
C GLU A 622 28.41 -10.11 5.30
N VAL A 623 28.04 -10.92 4.30
CA VAL A 623 27.86 -10.45 2.93
C VAL A 623 26.69 -9.48 2.88
N GLN A 624 26.96 -8.26 2.42
CA GLN A 624 25.96 -7.22 2.22
C GLN A 624 25.56 -7.07 0.75
N MET A 625 26.49 -7.36 -0.16
CA MET A 625 26.23 -7.34 -1.60
C MET A 625 27.14 -8.32 -2.33
N ALA A 626 26.58 -9.08 -3.26
CA ALA A 626 27.32 -10.05 -4.06
C ALA A 626 26.68 -10.25 -5.43
N VAL A 627 27.47 -10.78 -6.38
CA VAL A 627 27.02 -11.16 -7.71
C VAL A 627 27.45 -12.58 -8.03
N HIS A 628 26.64 -13.28 -8.82
CA HIS A 628 26.89 -14.66 -9.17
C HIS A 628 26.33 -14.97 -10.58
N GLU A 629 27.10 -15.72 -11.37
CA GLU A 629 26.70 -16.14 -12.72
C GLU A 629 26.01 -17.51 -12.65
N PHE A 630 24.89 -17.66 -13.36
CA PHE A 630 24.17 -18.93 -13.42
C PHE A 630 23.69 -19.19 -14.85
N GLY A 631 24.42 -20.05 -15.57
CA GLY A 631 24.15 -20.31 -16.98
C GLY A 631 24.50 -19.08 -17.84
N LYS A 632 23.50 -18.53 -18.53
CA LYS A 632 23.63 -17.31 -19.35
C LYS A 632 23.15 -16.05 -18.64
N GLY A 633 22.58 -16.17 -17.44
CA GLY A 633 22.08 -15.05 -16.65
C GLY A 633 22.94 -14.80 -15.43
N ARG A 634 22.56 -13.75 -14.69
CA ARG A 634 23.26 -13.29 -13.49
C ARG A 634 22.27 -13.01 -12.37
N SER A 635 22.76 -13.15 -11.16
CA SER A 635 22.06 -12.71 -9.97
C SER A 635 22.82 -11.63 -9.21
N VAL A 636 22.07 -10.79 -8.52
CA VAL A 636 22.60 -9.82 -7.56
C VAL A 636 21.94 -10.06 -6.21
N TYR A 637 22.74 -10.21 -5.17
CA TYR A 637 22.29 -10.21 -3.78
C TYR A 637 22.52 -8.84 -3.15
N ILE A 638 21.54 -8.32 -2.41
CA ILE A 638 21.64 -7.09 -1.61
C ILE A 638 21.00 -7.36 -0.25
N SER A 639 21.66 -7.06 0.87
CA SER A 639 21.13 -7.36 2.20
C SER A 639 19.98 -6.44 2.65
N GLY A 640 19.91 -5.24 2.10
CA GLY A 640 18.82 -4.28 2.28
C GLY A 640 19.08 -3.04 1.43
N LEU A 641 18.03 -2.31 1.04
CA LEU A 641 18.18 -1.17 0.13
C LEU A 641 17.17 -0.05 0.46
N PRO A 642 17.39 0.73 1.52
CA PRO A 642 16.58 1.91 1.81
C PRO A 642 16.62 2.90 0.63
N TYR A 643 15.54 3.65 0.43
CA TYR A 643 15.48 4.57 -0.70
C TYR A 643 16.40 5.78 -0.49
N SER A 644 17.26 6.01 -1.48
CA SER A 644 17.99 7.24 -1.72
C SER A 644 18.29 7.32 -3.22
N PHE A 645 18.69 8.48 -3.74
CA PHE A 645 19.07 8.58 -5.17
C PHE A 645 20.26 7.67 -5.51
N GLU A 646 21.22 7.57 -4.60
CA GLU A 646 22.39 6.70 -4.76
C GLU A 646 22.00 5.21 -4.72
N ASN A 647 21.14 4.79 -3.77
CA ASN A 647 20.65 3.40 -3.74
C ASN A 647 19.74 3.07 -4.93
N ALA A 648 18.97 4.05 -5.44
CA ALA A 648 18.21 3.88 -6.68
C ALA A 648 19.16 3.69 -7.89
N ARG A 649 20.31 4.37 -7.91
CA ARG A 649 21.37 4.15 -8.91
C ARG A 649 22.02 2.77 -8.77
N ILE A 650 22.28 2.30 -7.55
CA ILE A 650 22.77 0.94 -7.29
C ILE A 650 21.78 -0.11 -7.80
N LEU A 651 20.48 0.04 -7.51
CA LEU A 651 19.45 -0.85 -8.06
C LEU A 651 19.42 -0.79 -9.58
N HIS A 652 19.55 0.42 -10.16
CA HIS A 652 19.55 0.57 -11.61
C HIS A 652 20.71 -0.19 -12.27
N ARG A 653 21.93 -0.01 -11.78
CA ARG A 653 23.09 -0.75 -12.26
C ARG A 653 22.99 -2.25 -11.97
N SER A 654 22.38 -2.66 -10.86
CA SER A 654 22.11 -4.06 -10.55
C SER A 654 21.19 -4.71 -11.59
N VAL A 655 20.12 -4.03 -12.00
CA VAL A 655 19.22 -4.49 -13.07
C VAL A 655 19.99 -4.64 -14.37
N MET A 656 20.71 -3.59 -14.82
CA MET A 656 21.47 -3.63 -16.07
C MET A 656 22.52 -4.74 -16.08
N TYR A 657 23.23 -4.94 -14.97
CA TYR A 657 24.23 -6.00 -14.82
C TYR A 657 23.62 -7.41 -14.85
N SER A 658 22.52 -7.61 -14.11
CA SER A 658 21.89 -8.94 -13.95
C SER A 658 21.35 -9.53 -15.26
N CYS A 659 21.05 -8.67 -16.23
CA CYS A 659 20.57 -9.05 -17.57
C CYS A 659 21.61 -8.80 -18.69
N HIS A 660 22.89 -8.65 -18.35
CA HIS A 660 24.00 -8.43 -19.30
C HIS A 660 23.82 -7.22 -20.24
N ASP A 661 23.24 -6.13 -19.73
CA ASP A 661 22.91 -4.94 -20.52
C ASP A 661 23.69 -3.68 -20.10
N GLU A 662 24.87 -3.84 -19.49
CA GLU A 662 25.74 -2.76 -19.05
C GLU A 662 26.06 -1.77 -20.19
N ALA A 663 26.21 -2.28 -21.42
CA ALA A 663 26.50 -1.49 -22.62
C ALA A 663 25.39 -0.46 -22.97
N ASN A 664 24.16 -0.68 -22.50
CA ASN A 664 23.03 0.20 -22.76
C ASN A 664 22.67 1.12 -21.59
N LEU A 665 23.48 1.16 -20.53
CA LEU A 665 23.27 2.04 -19.36
C LEU A 665 23.06 3.50 -19.78
N ARG A 666 23.87 4.00 -20.72
CA ARG A 666 23.89 5.41 -21.13
C ARG A 666 22.82 5.77 -22.18
N LYS A 667 21.64 5.17 -22.12
CA LYS A 667 20.48 5.54 -22.96
C LYS A 667 19.45 6.27 -22.12
N TRP A 668 19.19 7.54 -22.44
CA TRP A 668 18.32 8.41 -21.63
C TRP A 668 18.77 8.40 -20.17
N TYR A 669 20.01 8.82 -19.96
CA TYR A 669 20.75 8.64 -18.70
C TYR A 669 21.44 9.93 -18.27
N SER A 670 21.73 10.05 -16.98
CA SER A 670 22.46 11.16 -16.36
C SER A 670 23.64 10.62 -15.56
N GLU A 671 24.83 11.19 -15.68
CA GLU A 671 25.97 10.77 -14.84
C GLU A 671 25.71 11.03 -13.35
N ASN A 672 25.04 12.14 -13.03
CA ASN A 672 24.65 12.47 -11.67
C ASN A 672 23.37 11.71 -11.24
N PHE A 673 23.45 10.92 -10.17
CA PHE A 673 22.30 10.16 -9.63
C PHE A 673 21.20 11.03 -9.03
N ASN A 674 21.47 12.29 -8.72
CA ASN A 674 20.45 13.24 -8.28
C ASN A 674 19.58 13.77 -9.44
N VAL A 675 19.94 13.46 -10.68
CA VAL A 675 19.26 13.94 -11.88
C VAL A 675 18.72 12.76 -12.69
N ASP A 676 17.42 12.77 -12.98
CA ASP A 676 16.76 11.76 -13.81
C ASP A 676 16.52 12.27 -15.23
N VAL A 677 16.52 11.34 -16.19
CA VAL A 677 16.11 11.59 -17.58
C VAL A 677 14.88 10.74 -17.88
N HIS A 678 13.84 11.38 -18.40
CA HIS A 678 12.59 10.73 -18.80
C HIS A 678 12.31 11.05 -20.26
N ALA A 679 12.20 10.02 -21.09
CA ALA A 679 11.98 10.18 -22.53
C ALA A 679 10.61 9.62 -22.94
N TYR A 680 9.95 10.32 -23.84
CA TYR A 680 8.67 9.97 -24.45
C TYR A 680 8.88 9.90 -25.96
N VAL A 681 9.55 8.85 -26.41
CA VAL A 681 10.06 8.72 -27.79
C VAL A 681 8.95 8.87 -28.83
N ALA A 682 7.76 8.31 -28.55
CA ALA A 682 6.60 8.44 -29.43
C ALA A 682 6.11 9.89 -29.60
N ASN A 683 6.37 10.75 -28.61
CA ASN A 683 5.98 12.16 -28.61
C ASN A 683 7.11 13.10 -29.03
N GLY A 684 8.31 12.56 -29.34
CA GLY A 684 9.47 13.36 -29.71
C GLY A 684 9.94 14.29 -28.59
N LYS A 685 9.76 13.92 -27.32
CA LYS A 685 10.13 14.76 -26.17
C LYS A 685 10.89 13.98 -25.11
N TYR A 686 11.74 14.68 -24.37
CA TYR A 686 12.31 14.18 -23.11
C TYR A 686 12.50 15.33 -22.12
N CYS A 687 12.61 15.00 -20.84
CA CYS A 687 12.97 15.96 -19.81
C CYS A 687 14.14 15.48 -18.96
N VAL A 688 14.86 16.45 -18.41
CA VAL A 688 15.93 16.24 -17.43
C VAL A 688 15.52 16.95 -16.15
N VAL A 689 15.59 16.24 -15.03
CA VAL A 689 14.95 16.65 -13.78
C VAL A 689 15.94 16.58 -12.64
N ASN A 690 16.19 17.71 -11.98
CA ASN A 690 16.93 17.75 -10.72
C ASN A 690 16.01 17.36 -9.56
N ASN A 691 16.30 16.23 -8.90
CA ASN A 691 15.50 15.72 -7.79
C ASN A 691 15.94 16.28 -6.42
N THR A 692 16.79 17.31 -6.38
CA THR A 692 17.27 17.93 -5.14
C THR A 692 16.91 19.41 -5.11
N TYR A 693 16.89 20.00 -3.92
CA TYR A 693 16.72 21.45 -3.73
C TYR A 693 18.06 22.20 -3.74
N GLU A 694 19.09 21.62 -4.36
CA GLU A 694 20.41 22.22 -4.57
C GLU A 694 20.73 22.19 -6.08
N PRO A 695 21.48 23.17 -6.62
CA PRO A 695 21.92 23.11 -8.01
C PRO A 695 22.72 21.84 -8.33
N GLN A 696 22.52 21.27 -9.51
CA GLN A 696 23.19 20.05 -9.96
C GLN A 696 23.80 20.25 -11.34
N ASP A 697 25.02 19.73 -11.50
CA ASP A 697 25.66 19.57 -12.80
C ASP A 697 25.63 18.08 -13.19
N THR A 698 25.42 17.82 -14.48
CA THR A 698 25.46 16.46 -15.02
C THR A 698 25.84 16.44 -16.49
N VAL A 699 26.24 15.26 -16.97
CA VAL A 699 26.26 14.94 -18.40
C VAL A 699 25.03 14.10 -18.72
N VAL A 700 24.20 14.60 -19.64
CA VAL A 700 22.97 13.94 -20.08
C VAL A 700 23.25 13.17 -21.35
N TYR A 701 22.89 11.89 -21.38
CA TYR A 701 22.94 11.02 -22.55
C TYR A 701 21.55 10.84 -23.17
N ARG A 702 21.47 10.99 -24.49
CA ARG A 702 20.27 10.78 -25.30
C ARG A 702 20.17 9.33 -25.79
N GLY A 703 19.02 8.96 -26.34
CA GLY A 703 18.78 7.60 -26.86
C GLY A 703 19.68 7.18 -28.04
N ASP A 704 20.28 8.14 -28.75
CA ASP A 704 21.22 7.91 -29.85
C ASP A 704 22.70 7.79 -29.40
N GLY A 705 22.96 7.89 -28.09
CA GLY A 705 24.29 7.85 -27.50
C GLY A 705 25.04 9.19 -27.50
N SER A 706 24.47 10.26 -28.08
CA SER A 706 25.03 11.60 -27.93
C SER A 706 24.85 12.14 -26.51
N SER A 707 25.73 13.04 -26.07
CA SER A 707 25.66 13.64 -24.75
C SER A 707 26.01 15.13 -24.72
N PHE A 708 25.59 15.81 -23.66
CA PHE A 708 25.89 17.22 -23.41
C PHE A 708 25.94 17.51 -21.90
N GLU A 709 26.75 18.49 -21.52
CA GLU A 709 26.79 19.01 -20.14
C GLU A 709 25.55 19.88 -19.87
N LEU A 710 25.00 19.76 -18.66
CA LEU A 710 23.83 20.51 -18.25
C LEU A 710 23.95 20.94 -16.79
N HIS A 711 23.77 22.24 -16.56
CA HIS A 711 23.51 22.81 -15.25
C HIS A 711 21.99 22.91 -15.02
N LEU A 712 21.53 22.49 -13.84
CA LEU A 712 20.15 22.60 -13.39
C LEU A 712 20.10 23.34 -12.06
N ASP A 713 19.21 24.33 -11.97
CA ASP A 713 18.91 24.98 -10.69
C ASP A 713 18.22 24.01 -9.74
N ALA A 714 18.09 24.41 -8.47
CA ALA A 714 17.38 23.66 -7.44
C ALA A 714 15.98 23.24 -7.93
N ASN A 715 15.72 21.93 -7.90
CA ASN A 715 14.46 21.29 -8.29
C ASN A 715 14.02 21.53 -9.76
N GLU A 716 14.90 22.05 -10.61
CA GLU A 716 14.56 22.44 -11.99
C GLU A 716 14.24 21.23 -12.88
N ILE A 717 13.27 21.41 -13.77
CA ILE A 717 12.96 20.50 -14.88
C ILE A 717 13.11 21.21 -16.22
N LYS A 718 13.93 20.63 -17.12
CA LYS A 718 14.11 21.11 -18.50
C LYS A 718 13.52 20.13 -19.50
N TRP A 719 12.67 20.64 -20.39
CA TRP A 719 12.07 19.88 -21.49
C TRP A 719 12.80 20.13 -22.81
N TYR A 720 12.94 19.08 -23.61
CA TYR A 720 13.63 19.07 -24.89
C TYR A 720 12.81 18.30 -25.94
N GLU A 721 13.06 18.60 -27.21
CA GLU A 721 12.58 17.83 -28.35
C GLU A 721 13.66 16.82 -28.79
N ILE A 722 13.23 15.65 -29.30
CA ILE A 722 14.10 14.55 -29.75
C ILE A 722 14.54 14.73 -31.20
#